data_AF-A0A812RDX8-F1
#
_entry.id   AF-A0A812RDX8-F1
#
_cell.length_a   1.000
_cell.length_b   1.000
_cell.length_c   1.000
_cell.angle_alpha   90.00
_cell.angle_beta   90.00
_cell.angle_gamma   90.00
#
_symmetry.space_group_name_H-M   'P 1'
#
loop_
_entity.id
_entity.type
_entity.pdbx_description
1 polymer ?
#
loop_
_entity_poly.entity_id
_entity_poly.type
_entity_poly.pdbx_seq_one_letter_code
_entity_poly.pdbx_strand_id
1 'polypeptide(L)'
;MQAKVVPVLKLLASQLCVPPDELQIWDPYFCKGTVVRHMAQLGFTKVRNVNEDFYQMINKDTIPEHHVFMTNPPYSSDHLPRCLEFCGKLTKPCLLLLPNWVAKKPYFSKLLAGRVDNMFFIAPLERYAYTMPPELVPDCCKPAWVGDDGKTSPFESSWYIILPPSIGSKRIYDRLESELQQSLFGCMAAKKLQALKWKLKKARESQAIGCANAGQKNRKGKAGAVKKSLEVAAKGYEEADPWDRRVRLVLEFAERGGAFLSILSLWAYLTSHDVPVASRPIRQESKVPVQPPSFQSTGFSDQVSELLELITPSEASERVATELAAYTESIIQEMLPGASVEGFANADILRGTAFGVAVPEIDLVVTADPECLERQLQGRLAKGGVHKTRMDARKMQKSAIRACTDLLVAAGGFKFRRSAFRCEEPKVTLMGPSTMSVSGQGIPVDFSVNCATPGCHAALVSACAEMDVRSRDLILLVRRWSKDRGVCHVARGHLSPYGWTLLTIYYLQVKAVMLPPLSAVRSGADYVVKPTADPNSTQGEGEEGSNLTVGDLFFGFIGFYEHEIDLQCEAVSLRHGQRQASSQPEVADNSESADLGVHVEDPFDPERNCGASLSREGLQRLKEELARAQLILSAKEEASLSEVLQPWAPPERHATMAAEDILTSVS
;
A
#
# COMPACT_ATOMS: atom_id res chain seq x y z
N MET A 1 -16.00 -17.99 4.32
CA MET A 1 -14.71 -18.67 4.59
C MET A 1 -14.88 -20.18 4.66
N GLN A 2 -15.90 -20.67 5.38
CA GLN A 2 -16.18 -22.08 5.67
C GLN A 2 -16.54 -22.92 4.45
N ALA A 3 -17.23 -22.34 3.46
CA ALA A 3 -17.58 -23.04 2.20
C ALA A 3 -16.36 -23.63 1.47
N LYS A 4 -15.15 -23.06 1.67
CA LYS A 4 -13.93 -23.52 1.00
C LYS A 4 -13.30 -24.74 1.67
N VAL A 5 -13.69 -25.10 2.90
CA VAL A 5 -13.21 -26.31 3.60
C VAL A 5 -14.23 -27.46 3.57
N VAL A 6 -15.43 -27.23 3.03
CA VAL A 6 -16.50 -28.24 2.89
C VAL A 6 -16.04 -29.52 2.19
N PRO A 7 -15.31 -29.47 1.06
CA PRO A 7 -14.83 -30.70 0.43
C PRO A 7 -13.98 -31.56 1.38
N VAL A 8 -13.12 -30.94 2.18
CA VAL A 8 -12.31 -31.64 3.18
C VAL A 8 -13.19 -32.25 4.27
N LEU A 9 -14.20 -31.51 4.76
CA LEU A 9 -15.10 -32.01 5.79
C LEU A 9 -15.94 -33.20 5.30
N LYS A 10 -16.40 -33.20 4.05
CA LYS A 10 -17.11 -34.35 3.46
C LYS A 10 -16.20 -35.58 3.36
N LEU A 11 -14.94 -35.39 2.98
CA LEU A 11 -13.96 -36.46 2.95
C LEU A 11 -13.66 -37.00 4.36
N LEU A 12 -13.56 -36.13 5.36
CA LEU A 12 -13.39 -36.53 6.77
C LEU A 12 -14.60 -37.27 7.32
N ALA A 13 -15.82 -36.80 7.03
CA ALA A 13 -17.06 -37.49 7.38
C ALA A 13 -17.08 -38.93 6.84
N SER A 14 -16.74 -39.09 5.55
CA SER A 14 -16.61 -40.40 4.91
C SER A 14 -15.52 -41.28 5.53
N GLN A 15 -14.37 -40.71 5.91
CA GLN A 15 -13.29 -41.46 6.58
C GLN A 15 -13.66 -41.87 8.01
N LEU A 16 -14.45 -41.06 8.70
CA LEU A 16 -14.91 -41.33 10.06
C LEU A 16 -16.19 -42.19 10.09
N CYS A 17 -16.75 -42.53 8.93
CA CYS A 17 -18.02 -43.25 8.80
C CYS A 17 -19.19 -42.54 9.50
N VAL A 18 -19.18 -41.21 9.51
CA VAL A 18 -20.24 -40.36 10.07
C VAL A 18 -20.85 -39.55 8.92
N PRO A 19 -22.19 -39.47 8.79
CA PRO A 19 -22.80 -38.65 7.76
C PRO A 19 -22.53 -37.14 8.03
N PRO A 20 -22.47 -36.28 6.99
CA PRO A 20 -22.06 -34.87 7.16
C PRO A 20 -22.89 -34.07 8.17
N ASP A 21 -24.19 -34.36 8.27
CA ASP A 21 -25.12 -33.72 9.19
C ASP A 21 -24.90 -34.13 10.65
N GLU A 22 -24.37 -35.33 10.91
CA GLU A 22 -23.98 -35.83 12.24
C GLU A 22 -22.51 -35.56 12.61
N LEU A 23 -21.70 -35.06 11.66
CA LEU A 23 -20.30 -34.75 11.91
C LEU A 23 -20.17 -33.63 12.95
N GLN A 24 -19.87 -34.00 14.20
CA GLN A 24 -19.59 -33.06 15.28
C GLN A 24 -18.34 -32.20 15.02
N ILE A 25 -18.54 -30.90 14.81
CA ILE A 25 -17.48 -29.91 14.61
C ILE A 25 -17.44 -28.97 15.81
N TRP A 26 -16.24 -28.74 16.36
CA TRP A 26 -16.04 -27.83 17.48
C TRP A 26 -15.17 -26.64 17.09
N ASP A 27 -15.71 -25.44 17.32
CA ASP A 27 -15.01 -24.16 17.22
C ASP A 27 -14.98 -23.50 18.61
N PRO A 28 -13.84 -23.52 19.32
CA PRO A 28 -13.76 -23.01 20.68
C PRO A 28 -13.70 -21.47 20.77
N TYR A 29 -13.45 -20.77 19.65
CA TYR A 29 -13.40 -19.31 19.64
C TYR A 29 -14.78 -18.78 19.24
N PHE A 30 -15.51 -18.27 20.22
CA PHE A 30 -16.89 -17.84 20.02
C PHE A 30 -17.01 -16.67 19.03
N CYS A 31 -17.82 -16.85 17.98
CA CYS A 31 -18.05 -15.85 16.93
C CYS A 31 -19.54 -15.56 16.71
N LYS A 32 -20.30 -15.42 17.82
CA LYS A 32 -21.75 -15.13 17.82
C LYS A 32 -22.57 -16.15 17.02
N GLY A 33 -22.13 -17.41 17.00
CA GLY A 33 -22.83 -18.52 16.33
C GLY A 33 -22.89 -18.42 14.80
N THR A 34 -22.13 -17.52 14.17
CA THR A 34 -22.12 -17.36 12.71
C THR A 34 -21.65 -18.63 12.01
N VAL A 35 -20.63 -19.28 12.57
CA VAL A 35 -20.11 -20.56 12.06
C VAL A 35 -21.18 -21.66 12.09
N VAL A 36 -22.01 -21.73 13.13
CA VAL A 36 -23.07 -22.73 13.26
C VAL A 36 -24.10 -22.57 12.15
N ARG A 37 -24.57 -21.34 11.91
CA ARG A 37 -25.56 -21.04 10.85
C ARG A 37 -25.02 -21.35 9.46
N HIS A 38 -23.80 -20.90 9.14
CA HIS A 38 -23.21 -21.15 7.82
C HIS A 38 -22.93 -22.62 7.56
N MET A 39 -22.49 -23.37 8.58
CA MET A 39 -22.23 -24.80 8.44
C MET A 39 -23.51 -25.62 8.29
N ALA A 40 -24.57 -25.26 9.00
CA ALA A 40 -25.89 -25.89 8.84
C ALA A 40 -26.41 -25.74 7.39
N GLN A 41 -26.30 -24.55 6.79
CA GLN A 41 -26.64 -24.31 5.39
C GLN A 41 -25.81 -25.14 4.40
N LEU A 42 -24.61 -25.57 4.80
CA LEU A 42 -23.70 -26.39 4.01
C LEU A 42 -23.84 -27.89 4.28
N GLY A 43 -24.83 -28.30 5.09
CA GLY A 43 -25.15 -29.69 5.41
C GLY A 43 -24.47 -30.26 6.65
N PHE A 44 -23.88 -29.41 7.51
CA PHE A 44 -23.24 -29.82 8.77
C PHE A 44 -24.00 -29.23 9.96
N THR A 45 -24.90 -30.01 10.57
CA THR A 45 -25.82 -29.48 11.58
C THR A 45 -25.26 -29.56 13.01
N LYS A 46 -24.32 -30.47 13.28
CA LYS A 46 -23.69 -30.65 14.60
C LYS A 46 -22.45 -29.78 14.78
N VAL A 47 -22.63 -28.46 14.86
CA VAL A 47 -21.53 -27.51 15.13
C VAL A 47 -21.67 -26.86 16.50
N ARG A 48 -20.65 -27.01 17.36
CA ARG A 48 -20.57 -26.36 18.67
C ARG A 48 -19.70 -25.10 18.61
N ASN A 49 -20.30 -23.93 18.83
CA ASN A 49 -19.62 -22.64 19.04
C ASN A 49 -20.37 -21.88 20.14
N VAL A 50 -19.92 -22.05 21.39
CA VAL A 50 -20.55 -21.50 22.60
C VAL A 50 -19.59 -20.49 23.22
N ASN A 51 -20.13 -19.46 23.89
CA ASN A 51 -19.35 -18.41 24.55
C ASN A 51 -18.70 -18.93 25.85
N GLU A 52 -17.69 -19.78 25.72
CA GLU A 52 -16.94 -20.41 26.80
C GLU A 52 -15.44 -20.08 26.65
N ASP A 53 -14.72 -19.94 27.76
CA ASP A 53 -13.27 -19.71 27.73
C ASP A 53 -12.53 -21.00 27.34
N PHE A 54 -11.99 -21.00 26.12
CA PHE A 54 -11.24 -22.11 25.54
C PHE A 54 -10.13 -22.65 26.45
N TYR A 55 -9.35 -21.76 27.05
CA TYR A 55 -8.19 -22.16 27.83
C TYR A 55 -8.56 -22.65 29.22
N GLN A 56 -9.62 -22.09 29.81
CA GLN A 56 -10.17 -22.65 31.04
C GLN A 56 -10.71 -24.06 30.82
N MET A 57 -11.34 -24.34 29.68
CA MET A 57 -11.79 -25.70 29.36
C MET A 57 -10.64 -26.68 29.21
N ILE A 58 -9.53 -26.27 28.58
CA ILE A 58 -8.32 -27.10 28.52
C ILE A 58 -7.79 -27.36 29.94
N ASN A 59 -7.70 -26.33 30.78
CA ASN A 59 -7.15 -26.46 32.13
C ASN A 59 -8.03 -27.31 33.07
N LYS A 60 -9.35 -27.29 32.86
CA LYS A 60 -10.33 -28.06 33.65
C LYS A 60 -10.65 -29.43 33.04
N ASP A 61 -10.03 -29.77 31.91
CA ASP A 61 -10.31 -30.98 31.11
C ASP A 61 -11.80 -31.16 30.76
N THR A 62 -12.50 -30.06 30.49
CA THR A 62 -13.92 -30.07 30.13
C THR A 62 -14.11 -29.90 28.62
N ILE A 63 -13.30 -30.62 27.83
CA ILE A 63 -13.32 -30.52 26.37
C ILE A 63 -14.58 -31.24 25.83
N PRO A 64 -15.42 -30.58 25.01
CA PRO A 64 -16.63 -31.22 24.49
C PRO A 64 -16.29 -32.36 23.53
N GLU A 65 -17.18 -33.35 23.44
CA GLU A 65 -17.09 -34.38 22.41
C GLU A 65 -17.21 -33.73 21.01
N HIS A 66 -16.34 -34.17 20.11
CA HIS A 66 -16.27 -33.66 18.73
C HIS A 66 -15.50 -34.63 17.85
N HIS A 67 -15.74 -34.58 16.54
CA HIS A 67 -14.97 -35.32 15.55
C HIS A 67 -13.87 -34.46 14.94
N VAL A 68 -14.16 -33.18 14.67
CA VAL A 68 -13.24 -32.24 14.01
C VAL A 68 -13.10 -30.96 14.82
N PHE A 69 -11.87 -30.58 15.10
CA PHE A 69 -11.54 -29.26 15.64
C PHE A 69 -11.39 -28.29 14.47
N MET A 70 -12.25 -27.27 14.38
CA MET A 70 -12.23 -26.32 13.26
C MET A 70 -12.35 -24.90 13.77
N THR A 71 -11.37 -24.05 13.50
CA THR A 71 -11.43 -22.66 13.98
C THR A 71 -10.62 -21.67 13.14
N ASN A 72 -10.95 -20.40 13.31
CA ASN A 72 -10.18 -19.23 12.89
C ASN A 72 -9.74 -18.50 14.16
N PRO A 73 -8.59 -18.86 14.74
CA PRO A 73 -8.20 -18.35 16.06
C PRO A 73 -7.82 -16.86 16.01
N PRO A 74 -7.95 -16.12 17.12
CA PRO A 74 -7.44 -14.75 17.22
C PRO A 74 -5.94 -14.68 16.90
N TYR A 75 -5.53 -13.65 16.17
CA TYR A 75 -4.12 -13.44 15.77
C TYR A 75 -3.32 -12.59 16.76
N SER A 76 -3.96 -12.08 17.81
CA SER A 76 -3.33 -11.28 18.87
C SER A 76 -2.65 -12.15 19.93
N SER A 77 -1.71 -11.55 20.66
CA SER A 77 -1.11 -12.11 21.87
C SER A 77 -0.50 -13.52 21.66
N ASP A 78 -0.68 -14.42 22.62
CA ASP A 78 -0.16 -15.79 22.65
C ASP A 78 -1.17 -16.83 22.11
N HIS A 79 -2.28 -16.39 21.48
CA HIS A 79 -3.36 -17.29 21.06
C HIS A 79 -2.94 -18.31 19.99
N LEU A 80 -2.13 -17.87 19.03
CA LEU A 80 -1.63 -18.73 17.95
C LEU A 80 -0.75 -19.87 18.47
N PRO A 81 0.32 -19.62 19.26
CA PRO A 81 1.08 -20.69 19.90
C PRO A 81 0.22 -21.65 20.74
N ARG A 82 -0.67 -21.15 21.59
CA ARG A 82 -1.47 -22.01 22.49
C ARG A 82 -2.48 -22.88 21.75
N CYS A 83 -3.12 -22.34 20.71
CA CYS A 83 -4.01 -23.10 19.83
C CYS A 83 -3.25 -24.21 19.08
N LEU A 84 -2.06 -23.90 18.56
CA LEU A 84 -1.21 -24.89 17.88
C LEU A 84 -0.71 -25.98 18.82
N GLU A 85 -0.33 -25.62 20.05
CA GLU A 85 0.08 -26.60 21.07
C GLU A 85 -1.05 -27.58 21.39
N PHE A 86 -2.28 -27.08 21.55
CA PHE A 86 -3.46 -27.92 21.74
C PHE A 86 -3.71 -28.84 20.54
N CYS A 87 -3.65 -28.31 19.31
CA CYS A 87 -3.80 -29.11 18.08
C CYS A 87 -2.71 -30.18 17.91
N GLY A 88 -1.51 -29.93 18.44
CA GLY A 88 -0.42 -30.91 18.50
C GLY A 88 -0.74 -32.10 19.41
N LYS A 89 -1.45 -31.86 20.52
CA LYS A 89 -1.83 -32.87 21.52
C LYS A 89 -3.11 -33.64 21.18
N LEU A 90 -4.00 -33.05 20.36
CA LEU A 90 -5.25 -33.71 19.96
C LEU A 90 -4.98 -35.01 19.18
N THR A 91 -5.86 -35.99 19.33
CA THR A 91 -5.89 -37.23 18.51
C THR A 91 -6.87 -37.14 17.34
N LYS A 92 -7.42 -35.94 17.10
CA LYS A 92 -8.48 -35.66 16.12
C LYS A 92 -8.00 -34.71 15.00
N PRO A 93 -8.66 -34.67 13.82
CA PRO A 93 -8.40 -33.70 12.77
C PRO A 93 -8.55 -32.25 13.25
N CYS A 94 -7.60 -31.40 12.85
CA CYS A 94 -7.60 -29.96 13.16
C CYS A 94 -7.56 -29.15 11.85
N LEU A 95 -8.57 -28.31 11.65
CA LEU A 95 -8.72 -27.43 10.50
C LEU A 95 -8.57 -25.99 10.98
N LEU A 96 -7.44 -25.37 10.68
CA LEU A 96 -7.14 -24.02 11.18
C LEU A 96 -7.03 -23.04 10.02
N LEU A 97 -7.84 -21.98 10.02
CA LEU A 97 -7.63 -20.85 9.12
C LEU A 97 -6.56 -19.95 9.71
N LEU A 98 -5.37 -19.92 9.11
CA LEU A 98 -4.22 -19.19 9.65
C LEU A 98 -3.53 -18.33 8.58
N PRO A 99 -2.88 -17.22 8.98
CA PRO A 99 -1.99 -16.48 8.10
C PRO A 99 -0.82 -17.33 7.62
N ASN A 100 -0.42 -17.14 6.36
CA ASN A 100 0.66 -17.90 5.73
C ASN A 100 2.05 -17.61 6.33
N TRP A 101 2.19 -16.60 7.19
CA TRP A 101 3.43 -16.32 7.92
C TRP A 101 3.60 -17.22 9.15
N VAL A 102 2.52 -17.82 9.68
CA VAL A 102 2.54 -18.67 10.87
C VAL A 102 3.44 -19.89 10.64
N ALA A 103 3.34 -20.52 9.47
CA ALA A 103 4.18 -21.64 9.08
C ALA A 103 5.70 -21.35 9.09
N LYS A 104 6.12 -20.08 9.11
CA LYS A 104 7.54 -19.68 9.13
C LYS A 104 8.06 -19.42 10.54
N LYS A 105 7.21 -19.43 11.56
CA LYS A 105 7.61 -19.12 12.94
C LYS A 105 8.31 -20.34 13.56
N PRO A 106 9.39 -20.15 14.36
CA PRO A 106 10.12 -21.25 14.97
C PRO A 106 9.25 -22.18 15.84
N TYR A 107 8.20 -21.64 16.47
CA TYR A 107 7.29 -22.43 17.30
C TYR A 107 6.39 -23.37 16.49
N PHE A 108 6.18 -23.12 15.20
CA PHE A 108 5.17 -23.83 14.40
C PHE A 108 5.48 -25.32 14.26
N SER A 109 6.70 -25.66 13.84
CA SER A 109 7.15 -27.05 13.73
C SER A 109 7.34 -27.71 15.09
N LYS A 110 7.79 -26.95 16.09
CA LYS A 110 8.00 -27.44 17.46
C LYS A 110 6.69 -27.87 18.13
N LEU A 111 5.64 -27.06 18.02
CA LEU A 111 4.36 -27.30 18.68
C LEU A 111 3.48 -28.35 17.97
N LEU A 112 3.70 -28.54 16.66
CA LEU A 112 3.03 -29.59 15.87
C LEU A 112 3.90 -30.84 15.65
N ALA A 113 4.96 -31.01 16.44
CA ALA A 113 5.92 -32.11 16.26
C ALA A 113 5.19 -33.46 16.20
N GLY A 114 5.45 -34.23 15.13
CA GLY A 114 4.78 -35.51 14.83
C GLY A 114 3.53 -35.42 13.94
N ARG A 115 3.00 -34.21 13.67
CA ARG A 115 1.86 -33.98 12.77
C ARG A 115 2.19 -33.15 11.53
N VAL A 116 3.35 -32.48 11.50
CA VAL A 116 3.78 -31.61 10.37
C VAL A 116 3.82 -32.36 9.04
N ASP A 117 4.25 -33.62 9.05
CA ASP A 117 4.34 -34.46 7.85
C ASP A 117 2.97 -35.02 7.41
N ASN A 118 1.95 -34.90 8.27
CA ASN A 118 0.59 -35.34 8.00
C ASN A 118 -0.38 -34.14 7.88
N MET A 119 0.07 -33.13 7.14
CA MET A 119 -0.67 -31.88 6.91
C MET A 119 -0.66 -31.48 5.43
N PHE A 120 -1.71 -30.80 4.99
CA PHE A 120 -1.75 -30.11 3.71
C PHE A 120 -2.53 -28.80 3.81
N PHE A 121 -2.52 -28.02 2.74
CA PHE A 121 -3.06 -26.66 2.72
C PHE A 121 -4.11 -26.50 1.64
N ILE A 122 -5.17 -25.74 1.94
CA ILE A 122 -6.20 -25.33 0.98
C ILE A 122 -6.44 -23.83 1.07
N ALA A 123 -6.51 -23.16 -0.08
CA ALA A 123 -6.78 -21.73 -0.16
C ALA A 123 -7.61 -21.37 -1.40
N PRO A 124 -8.48 -20.37 -1.29
CA PRO A 124 -9.26 -19.85 -2.41
C PRO A 124 -8.38 -19.07 -3.37
N LEU A 125 -8.84 -19.00 -4.62
CA LEU A 125 -8.22 -18.19 -5.66
C LEU A 125 -8.34 -16.69 -5.32
N GLU A 126 -9.52 -16.27 -4.85
CA GLU A 126 -9.77 -14.95 -4.25
C GLU A 126 -9.37 -14.94 -2.78
N ARG A 127 -8.84 -13.82 -2.27
CA ARG A 127 -8.40 -13.75 -0.87
C ARG A 127 -9.58 -13.79 0.10
N TYR A 128 -9.39 -14.41 1.26
CA TYR A 128 -10.39 -14.38 2.32
C TYR A 128 -10.58 -12.98 2.86
N ALA A 129 -11.83 -12.54 2.86
CA ALA A 129 -12.28 -11.34 3.54
C ALA A 129 -12.92 -11.74 4.90
N TYR A 130 -12.41 -11.20 6.00
CA TYR A 130 -12.78 -11.49 7.38
C TYR A 130 -13.68 -10.41 7.94
N THR A 131 -14.95 -10.70 8.22
CA THR A 131 -15.86 -9.72 8.81
C THR A 131 -15.61 -9.54 10.30
N MET A 132 -15.34 -8.31 10.76
CA MET A 132 -15.33 -7.98 12.20
C MET A 132 -16.77 -7.81 12.71
N PRO A 133 -17.17 -8.44 13.84
CA PRO A 133 -18.51 -8.29 14.37
C PRO A 133 -18.81 -6.84 14.78
N PRO A 134 -19.98 -6.26 14.43
CA PRO A 134 -20.31 -4.87 14.71
C PRO A 134 -20.22 -4.50 16.21
N GLU A 135 -20.63 -5.39 17.12
CA GLU A 135 -20.58 -5.07 18.56
C GLU A 135 -19.14 -5.03 19.15
N LEU A 136 -18.13 -5.55 18.44
CA LEU A 136 -16.71 -5.39 18.81
C LEU A 136 -16.08 -4.14 18.14
N VAL A 137 -16.89 -3.42 17.38
CA VAL A 137 -16.56 -2.18 16.69
C VAL A 137 -17.60 -1.13 17.11
N PRO A 138 -17.46 -0.52 18.30
CA PRO A 138 -18.07 0.79 18.51
C PRO A 138 -17.65 1.68 17.35
N ASP A 139 -18.54 2.51 16.80
CA ASP A 139 -18.33 3.25 15.54
C ASP A 139 -16.99 4.03 15.49
N CYS A 140 -16.42 4.36 16.66
CA CYS A 140 -15.13 5.03 16.85
C CYS A 140 -13.86 4.14 16.85
N CYS A 141 -13.96 2.82 16.66
CA CYS A 141 -12.87 1.86 16.92
C CYS A 141 -12.67 0.75 15.85
N LYS A 142 -13.14 0.94 14.61
CA LYS A 142 -12.89 0.03 13.47
C LYS A 142 -11.44 0.13 12.94
N PRO A 143 -10.56 -0.88 13.04
CA PRO A 143 -9.20 -0.78 12.52
C PRO A 143 -9.13 -0.56 11.00
N ALA A 144 -8.19 0.26 10.52
CA ALA A 144 -8.07 0.71 9.12
C ALA A 144 -7.89 -0.39 8.05
N TRP A 145 -7.64 -1.64 8.43
CA TRP A 145 -7.56 -2.80 7.52
C TRP A 145 -8.88 -3.54 7.35
N VAL A 146 -9.96 -3.07 7.99
CA VAL A 146 -11.35 -3.56 7.85
C VAL A 146 -12.06 -2.71 6.80
N GLY A 147 -12.40 -3.31 5.66
CA GLY A 147 -13.20 -2.70 4.60
C GLY A 147 -14.62 -2.34 5.05
N ASP A 148 -15.33 -1.56 4.24
CA ASP A 148 -16.61 -0.94 4.60
C ASP A 148 -17.78 -1.91 4.72
N ASP A 149 -17.67 -3.09 4.12
CA ASP A 149 -18.53 -4.26 4.37
C ASP A 149 -18.23 -4.99 5.69
N GLY A 150 -17.40 -4.38 6.54
CA GLY A 150 -16.89 -4.95 7.78
C GLY A 150 -15.79 -5.99 7.56
N LYS A 151 -15.34 -6.24 6.31
CA LYS A 151 -14.41 -7.34 5.98
C LYS A 151 -12.95 -6.89 5.83
N THR A 152 -12.02 -7.58 6.47
CA THR A 152 -10.56 -7.35 6.38
C THR A 152 -9.89 -8.41 5.51
N SER A 153 -8.76 -8.15 4.86
CA SER A 153 -7.89 -9.23 4.33
C SER A 153 -6.42 -8.96 4.67
N PRO A 154 -6.06 -8.84 5.96
CA PRO A 154 -4.78 -8.28 6.40
C PRO A 154 -3.62 -9.21 6.06
N PHE A 155 -3.87 -10.51 5.92
CA PHE A 155 -2.85 -11.51 5.62
C PHE A 155 -3.35 -12.51 4.57
N GLU A 156 -2.47 -12.88 3.64
CA GLU A 156 -2.70 -14.11 2.87
C GLU A 156 -2.82 -15.28 3.84
N SER A 157 -3.98 -15.93 3.82
CA SER A 157 -4.33 -16.96 4.78
C SER A 157 -4.79 -18.21 4.04
N SER A 158 -4.48 -19.36 4.62
CA SER A 158 -4.86 -20.68 4.08
C SER A 158 -5.45 -21.49 5.21
N TRP A 159 -6.26 -22.48 4.88
CA TRP A 159 -6.60 -23.54 5.83
C TRP A 159 -5.43 -24.51 5.92
N TYR A 160 -5.02 -24.78 7.15
CA TYR A 160 -4.05 -25.78 7.54
C TYR A 160 -4.86 -27.01 7.95
N ILE A 161 -4.75 -28.07 7.17
CA ILE A 161 -5.45 -29.33 7.41
C ILE A 161 -4.47 -30.26 8.09
N ILE A 162 -4.53 -30.31 9.42
CA ILE A 162 -3.62 -31.07 10.27
C ILE A 162 -4.33 -32.35 10.71
N LEU A 163 -3.81 -33.52 10.35
CA LEU A 163 -4.48 -34.80 10.58
C LEU A 163 -3.74 -35.64 11.62
N PRO A 164 -4.46 -36.40 12.46
CA PRO A 164 -3.84 -37.36 13.37
C PRO A 164 -3.08 -38.42 12.58
N PRO A 165 -2.04 -39.03 13.16
CA PRO A 165 -1.34 -40.15 12.51
C PRO A 165 -2.25 -41.31 12.09
N SER A 166 -3.38 -41.50 12.77
CA SER A 166 -4.41 -42.50 12.43
C SER A 166 -5.14 -42.23 11.11
N ILE A 167 -5.09 -41.00 10.59
CA ILE A 167 -5.74 -40.60 9.34
C ILE A 167 -4.67 -40.14 8.35
N GLY A 168 -4.40 -40.96 7.33
CA GLY A 168 -3.38 -40.66 6.32
C GLY A 168 -3.76 -39.49 5.41
N SER A 169 -3.01 -38.40 5.48
CA SER A 169 -3.24 -37.18 4.67
C SER A 169 -3.14 -37.40 3.17
N LYS A 170 -2.31 -38.35 2.71
CA LYS A 170 -2.13 -38.64 1.28
C LYS A 170 -3.44 -39.00 0.59
N ARG A 171 -4.22 -39.93 1.15
CA ARG A 171 -5.49 -40.40 0.55
C ARG A 171 -6.52 -39.28 0.47
N ILE A 172 -6.64 -38.48 1.53
CA ILE A 172 -7.57 -37.35 1.59
C ILE A 172 -7.15 -36.27 0.60
N TYR A 173 -5.86 -35.94 0.55
CA TYR A 173 -5.33 -34.94 -0.36
C TYR A 173 -5.50 -35.34 -1.83
N ASP A 174 -5.13 -36.57 -2.20
CA ASP A 174 -5.16 -37.00 -3.60
C ASP A 174 -6.61 -37.00 -4.13
N ARG A 175 -7.59 -37.41 -3.30
CA ARG A 175 -9.01 -37.32 -3.63
C ARG A 175 -9.52 -35.87 -3.71
N LEU A 176 -9.13 -35.02 -2.76
CA LEU A 176 -9.45 -33.59 -2.78
C LEU A 176 -8.91 -32.91 -4.04
N GLU A 177 -7.66 -33.17 -4.42
CA GLU A 177 -7.03 -32.56 -5.60
C GLU A 177 -7.78 -32.94 -6.89
N SER A 178 -8.23 -34.19 -7.01
CA SER A 178 -9.05 -34.63 -8.15
C SER A 178 -10.42 -33.95 -8.17
N GLU A 179 -11.09 -33.80 -7.02
CA GLU A 179 -12.40 -33.13 -6.93
C GLU A 179 -12.30 -31.62 -7.23
N LEU A 180 -11.18 -30.98 -6.86
CA LEU A 180 -10.93 -29.56 -7.14
C LEU A 180 -10.55 -29.30 -8.61
N GLN A 181 -9.95 -30.26 -9.31
CA GLN A 181 -9.65 -30.13 -10.75
C GLN A 181 -10.88 -30.26 -11.64
N GLN A 182 -11.87 -31.04 -11.20
CA GLN A 182 -13.11 -31.30 -11.95
C GLN A 182 -14.19 -30.25 -11.70
N SER A 183 -14.02 -29.36 -10.72
CA SER A 183 -15.06 -28.42 -10.27
C SER A 183 -14.59 -26.96 -10.32
N LEU A 184 -15.50 -26.04 -10.67
CA LEU A 184 -15.26 -24.59 -10.67
C LEU A 184 -15.26 -23.98 -9.25
N PHE A 185 -14.77 -24.70 -8.23
CA PHE A 185 -14.84 -24.29 -6.82
C PHE A 185 -13.95 -23.09 -6.46
N GLY A 186 -13.07 -22.66 -7.38
CA GLY A 186 -12.21 -21.50 -7.21
C GLY A 186 -11.27 -21.62 -6.00
N CYS A 187 -10.79 -22.84 -5.68
CA CYS A 187 -9.79 -23.08 -4.65
C CYS A 187 -8.72 -24.06 -5.10
N MET A 188 -7.57 -24.00 -4.45
CA MET A 188 -6.37 -24.77 -4.73
C MET A 188 -5.91 -25.49 -3.46
N ALA A 189 -5.35 -26.69 -3.63
CA ALA A 189 -4.71 -27.44 -2.56
C ALA A 189 -3.25 -27.77 -2.90
N ALA A 190 -2.39 -27.84 -1.88
CA ALA A 190 -1.05 -28.39 -2.00
C ALA A 190 -0.54 -29.01 -0.69
N LYS A 191 0.33 -30.02 -0.80
CA LYS A 191 1.01 -30.66 0.36
C LYS A 191 1.98 -29.70 1.07
N LYS A 192 2.56 -28.73 0.35
CA LYS A 192 3.45 -27.70 0.91
C LYS A 192 2.90 -26.30 0.65
N LEU A 193 3.01 -25.42 1.64
CA LEU A 193 2.50 -24.04 1.56
C LEU A 193 3.13 -23.23 0.40
N GLN A 194 4.42 -23.45 0.10
CA GLN A 194 5.08 -22.77 -1.02
C GLN A 194 4.53 -23.21 -2.38
N ALA A 195 4.23 -24.50 -2.53
CA ALA A 195 3.60 -25.02 -3.74
C ALA A 195 2.18 -24.46 -3.90
N LEU A 196 1.42 -24.32 -2.81
CA LEU A 196 0.10 -23.68 -2.83
C LEU A 196 0.18 -22.23 -3.32
N LYS A 197 1.14 -21.45 -2.81
CA LYS A 197 1.35 -20.06 -3.24
C LYS A 197 1.69 -19.95 -4.72
N TRP A 198 2.56 -20.82 -5.20
CA TRP A 198 2.92 -20.87 -6.62
C TRP A 198 1.72 -21.22 -7.50
N LYS A 199 0.95 -22.26 -7.12
CA LYS A 199 -0.28 -22.64 -7.83
C LYS A 199 -1.28 -21.47 -7.90
N LEU A 200 -1.52 -20.78 -6.78
CA LEU A 200 -2.42 -19.62 -6.74
C LEU A 200 -1.94 -18.46 -7.61
N LYS A 201 -0.63 -18.16 -7.60
CA LYS A 201 -0.06 -17.11 -8.44
C LYS A 201 -0.29 -17.39 -9.92
N LYS A 202 0.06 -18.60 -10.38
CA LYS A 202 -0.11 -19.02 -11.78
C LYS A 202 -1.58 -18.98 -12.22
N ALA A 203 -2.49 -19.41 -11.34
CA ALA A 203 -3.92 -19.39 -11.64
C ALA A 203 -4.49 -17.97 -11.75
N ARG A 204 -4.04 -17.03 -10.89
CA ARG A 204 -4.43 -15.61 -10.96
C ARG A 204 -3.90 -14.93 -12.23
N GLU A 205 -2.66 -15.21 -12.62
CA GLU A 205 -2.06 -14.72 -13.86
C GLU A 205 -2.81 -15.24 -15.09
N SER A 206 -3.21 -16.52 -15.08
CA SER A 206 -3.98 -17.12 -16.17
C SER A 206 -5.39 -16.51 -16.30
N GLN A 207 -6.01 -16.10 -15.19
CA GLN A 207 -7.29 -15.36 -15.22
C GLN A 207 -7.13 -13.93 -15.77
N ALA A 208 -6.04 -13.24 -15.44
CA ALA A 208 -5.77 -11.89 -15.93
C ALA A 208 -5.54 -11.85 -17.46
N ILE A 209 -4.80 -12.83 -18.00
CA ILE A 209 -4.54 -12.96 -19.45
C ILE A 209 -5.81 -13.34 -20.23
N GLY A 210 -6.72 -14.12 -19.62
CA GLY A 210 -8.02 -14.46 -20.20
C GLY A 210 -8.96 -13.26 -20.36
N CYS A 211 -8.97 -12.33 -19.40
CA CYS A 211 -9.74 -11.09 -19.46
C CYS A 211 -9.15 -10.09 -20.48
N ALA A 212 -7.82 -10.00 -20.60
CA ALA A 212 -7.17 -9.11 -21.57
C ALA A 212 -7.46 -9.51 -23.03
N ASN A 213 -7.51 -10.81 -23.33
CA ASN A 213 -7.80 -11.32 -24.68
C ASN A 213 -9.29 -11.28 -25.07
N ALA A 214 -10.21 -11.05 -24.12
CA ALA A 214 -11.63 -10.90 -24.40
C ALA A 214 -12.01 -9.48 -24.87
N GLY A 215 -11.22 -8.46 -24.51
CA GLY A 215 -11.43 -7.07 -24.93
C GLY A 215 -10.86 -6.71 -26.31
N GLN A 216 -10.12 -7.61 -26.95
CA GLN A 216 -9.36 -7.34 -28.17
C GLN A 216 -9.71 -8.33 -29.29
N LYS A 217 -11.02 -8.47 -29.57
CA LYS A 217 -11.52 -9.09 -30.81
C LYS A 217 -12.61 -8.21 -31.42
N ASN A 218 -12.21 -7.04 -31.90
CA ASN A 218 -12.89 -6.38 -33.03
C ASN A 218 -11.96 -5.36 -33.68
N ARG A 219 -11.04 -5.83 -34.54
CA ARG A 219 -10.68 -5.19 -35.81
C ARG A 219 -9.55 -5.93 -36.53
N LYS A 220 -9.85 -6.24 -37.80
CA LYS A 220 -8.98 -6.58 -38.94
C LYS A 220 -8.31 -7.97 -38.94
N GLY A 221 -8.75 -8.77 -39.92
CA GLY A 221 -8.21 -10.08 -40.24
C GLY A 221 -7.16 -10.09 -41.37
N LYS A 222 -6.46 -11.23 -41.42
CA LYS A 222 -5.69 -11.92 -42.49
C LYS A 222 -4.37 -12.39 -41.88
N ALA A 223 -3.85 -13.60 -42.08
CA ALA A 223 -4.36 -14.88 -42.56
C ALA A 223 -3.40 -15.95 -42.01
N GLY A 224 -3.89 -17.18 -41.74
CA GLY A 224 -3.03 -18.35 -41.60
C GLY A 224 -3.30 -19.26 -40.40
N ALA A 225 -3.86 -20.43 -40.72
CA ALA A 225 -3.79 -21.71 -39.99
C ALA A 225 -4.73 -22.00 -38.78
N VAL A 226 -5.86 -22.63 -39.13
CA VAL A 226 -6.56 -23.76 -38.48
C VAL A 226 -6.99 -23.61 -37.01
N LYS A 227 -8.23 -23.15 -36.82
CA LYS A 227 -9.08 -23.57 -35.69
C LYS A 227 -10.48 -23.92 -36.21
N LYS A 228 -10.94 -25.14 -35.89
CA LYS A 228 -12.32 -25.60 -36.10
C LYS A 228 -13.25 -24.72 -35.26
N SER A 229 -14.07 -23.92 -35.93
CA SER A 229 -15.17 -23.15 -35.33
C SER A 229 -16.42 -24.02 -35.26
N LEU A 230 -17.11 -24.01 -34.11
CA LEU A 230 -18.52 -24.35 -34.01
C LEU A 230 -19.28 -23.01 -34.04
N GLU A 231 -20.02 -22.76 -35.11
CA GLU A 231 -20.97 -21.65 -35.22
C GLU A 231 -22.30 -22.06 -34.58
N VAL A 232 -22.86 -21.19 -33.75
CA VAL A 232 -24.26 -21.26 -33.33
C VAL A 232 -24.92 -19.98 -33.83
N ALA A 233 -25.80 -20.13 -34.82
CA ALA A 233 -26.63 -19.05 -35.34
C ALA A 233 -27.84 -18.84 -34.43
N ALA A 234 -28.05 -17.62 -33.93
CA ALA A 234 -29.27 -17.22 -33.25
C ALA A 234 -30.30 -16.75 -34.29
N LYS A 235 -31.48 -17.37 -34.33
CA LYS A 235 -32.63 -16.93 -35.14
C LYS A 235 -33.88 -16.87 -34.27
N GLY A 236 -34.57 -15.73 -34.31
CA GLY A 236 -36.00 -15.59 -34.04
C GLY A 236 -36.39 -15.38 -32.58
N TYR A 237 -37.03 -14.23 -32.30
CA TYR A 237 -37.85 -13.98 -31.12
C TYR A 237 -39.33 -14.18 -31.51
N GLU A 238 -40.06 -15.00 -30.77
CA GLU A 238 -41.53 -14.95 -30.71
C GLU A 238 -41.95 -14.45 -29.32
N GLU A 239 -42.96 -13.59 -29.28
CA GLU A 239 -43.49 -12.91 -28.09
C GLU A 239 -44.24 -13.87 -27.14
N ALA A 240 -43.91 -13.82 -25.84
CA ALA A 240 -44.78 -14.33 -24.77
C ALA A 240 -44.52 -13.66 -23.39
N ASP A 241 -45.61 -13.10 -22.85
CA ASP A 241 -46.04 -12.73 -21.48
C ASP A 241 -45.16 -11.86 -20.51
N PRO A 242 -45.65 -10.73 -19.94
CA PRO A 242 -44.82 -9.79 -19.18
C PRO A 242 -44.48 -10.15 -17.72
N TRP A 243 -44.87 -11.32 -17.20
CA TRP A 243 -44.74 -11.62 -15.75
C TRP A 243 -44.19 -13.01 -15.35
N ASP A 244 -43.62 -13.82 -16.25
CA ASP A 244 -42.95 -15.08 -15.88
C ASP A 244 -41.47 -15.09 -16.31
N ARG A 245 -40.54 -14.95 -15.36
CA ARG A 245 -39.07 -14.98 -15.61
C ARG A 245 -38.48 -16.39 -15.43
N ARG A 246 -38.96 -17.37 -16.19
CA ARG A 246 -38.35 -18.71 -16.29
C ARG A 246 -38.03 -19.06 -17.74
N VAL A 247 -36.78 -18.84 -18.16
CA VAL A 247 -36.30 -19.34 -19.46
C VAL A 247 -35.88 -20.80 -19.30
N ARG A 248 -36.62 -21.72 -19.92
CA ARG A 248 -36.27 -23.14 -19.98
C ARG A 248 -35.36 -23.39 -21.20
N LEU A 249 -34.05 -23.46 -20.98
CA LEU A 249 -33.10 -23.92 -22.00
C LEU A 249 -33.11 -25.45 -22.02
N VAL A 250 -33.72 -26.04 -23.06
CA VAL A 250 -33.57 -27.46 -23.39
C VAL A 250 -32.44 -27.58 -24.40
N LEU A 251 -31.33 -28.22 -24.01
CA LEU A 251 -30.28 -28.61 -24.94
C LEU A 251 -30.46 -30.09 -25.27
N GLU A 252 -30.94 -30.40 -26.47
CA GLU A 252 -30.88 -31.75 -27.02
C GLU A 252 -29.53 -31.98 -27.71
N PHE A 253 -28.83 -33.03 -27.29
CA PHE A 253 -27.65 -33.53 -28.00
C PHE A 253 -28.05 -34.70 -28.88
N ALA A 254 -27.87 -34.56 -30.20
CA ALA A 254 -27.93 -35.68 -31.13
C ALA A 254 -26.51 -36.23 -31.33
N GLU A 255 -26.22 -37.43 -30.81
CA GLU A 255 -25.09 -38.23 -31.26
C GLU A 255 -25.57 -39.43 -32.07
N ARG A 256 -24.94 -39.63 -33.24
CA ARG A 256 -25.05 -40.86 -34.01
C ARG A 256 -24.32 -41.98 -33.26
N GLY A 257 -25.10 -42.93 -32.74
CA GLY A 257 -24.63 -44.29 -32.46
C GLY A 257 -24.58 -44.71 -30.99
N GLY A 258 -25.76 -44.87 -30.38
CA GLY A 258 -26.09 -45.94 -29.43
C GLY A 258 -25.33 -46.04 -28.10
N ALA A 259 -25.87 -45.44 -27.03
CA ALA A 259 -26.60 -46.14 -25.95
C ALA A 259 -26.62 -45.34 -24.61
N PHE A 260 -27.86 -44.96 -24.23
CA PHE A 260 -28.45 -44.64 -22.93
C PHE A 260 -27.98 -43.47 -22.03
N LEU A 261 -28.96 -42.59 -21.79
CA LEU A 261 -29.02 -41.41 -20.93
C LEU A 261 -29.20 -41.75 -19.44
N SER A 262 -28.65 -40.89 -18.56
CA SER A 262 -29.34 -40.48 -17.33
C SER A 262 -29.27 -38.95 -17.21
N ILE A 263 -30.42 -38.32 -16.97
CA ILE A 263 -30.66 -36.88 -17.00
C ILE A 263 -30.38 -36.29 -15.61
N LEU A 264 -29.54 -35.26 -15.52
CA LEU A 264 -29.40 -34.40 -14.34
C LEU A 264 -29.67 -32.95 -14.75
N SER A 265 -30.84 -32.43 -14.36
CA SER A 265 -31.26 -31.05 -14.59
C SER A 265 -30.56 -30.08 -13.64
N LEU A 266 -29.73 -29.17 -14.16
CA LEU A 266 -29.14 -28.08 -13.38
C LEU A 266 -29.97 -26.79 -13.58
N TRP A 267 -30.49 -26.23 -12.49
CA TRP A 267 -31.15 -24.93 -12.47
C TRP A 267 -30.11 -23.81 -12.38
N ALA A 268 -30.07 -22.89 -13.34
CA ALA A 268 -29.24 -21.68 -13.30
C ALA A 268 -30.12 -20.46 -12.98
N TYR A 269 -29.84 -19.80 -11.84
CA TYR A 269 -30.41 -18.50 -11.49
C TYR A 269 -29.60 -17.40 -12.20
N LEU A 270 -30.23 -16.65 -13.10
CA LEU A 270 -29.71 -15.37 -13.60
C LEU A 270 -30.15 -14.27 -12.62
N THR A 271 -29.30 -13.93 -11.66
CA THR A 271 -29.39 -12.62 -11.00
C THR A 271 -28.88 -11.55 -11.96
N SER A 272 -29.69 -10.51 -12.16
CA SER A 272 -29.31 -9.27 -12.82
C SER A 272 -27.90 -8.87 -12.41
N HIS A 273 -27.00 -8.72 -13.39
CA HIS A 273 -25.70 -8.10 -13.15
C HIS A 273 -25.95 -6.61 -12.89
N ASP A 274 -26.24 -6.26 -11.64
CA ASP A 274 -25.80 -4.96 -11.14
C ASP A 274 -24.27 -5.02 -11.14
N VAL A 275 -23.67 -4.28 -12.07
CA VAL A 275 -22.25 -3.96 -12.04
C VAL A 275 -21.97 -3.44 -10.62
N PRO A 276 -21.09 -4.08 -9.82
CA PRO A 276 -20.86 -3.64 -8.47
C PRO A 276 -20.23 -2.24 -8.52
N VAL A 277 -21.06 -1.24 -8.22
CA VAL A 277 -20.62 0.13 -7.96
C VAL A 277 -19.59 0.03 -6.85
N ALA A 278 -18.35 0.39 -7.16
CA ALA A 278 -17.22 0.31 -6.24
C ALA A 278 -17.59 0.94 -4.89
N SER A 279 -17.63 0.12 -3.82
CA SER A 279 -17.96 0.57 -2.48
C SER A 279 -16.96 1.63 -2.03
N ARG A 280 -17.52 2.79 -1.71
CA ARG A 280 -16.86 4.06 -1.47
C ARG A 280 -16.12 4.05 -0.11
N PRO A 281 -14.86 4.54 -0.01
CA PRO A 281 -14.08 4.51 1.22
C PRO A 281 -14.73 5.36 2.32
N ILE A 282 -15.00 4.76 3.48
CA ILE A 282 -15.47 5.47 4.68
C ILE A 282 -14.25 5.98 5.46
N ARG A 283 -14.19 7.30 5.64
CA ARG A 283 -13.18 7.99 6.46
C ARG A 283 -13.44 7.69 7.94
N GLN A 284 -12.40 7.23 8.64
CA GLN A 284 -12.39 7.26 10.10
C GLN A 284 -11.83 8.60 10.57
N GLU A 285 -12.60 9.34 11.36
CA GLU A 285 -12.10 10.55 11.99
C GLU A 285 -10.99 10.20 12.99
N SER A 286 -9.90 10.97 12.93
CA SER A 286 -8.83 10.87 13.92
C SER A 286 -9.40 11.19 15.30
N LYS A 287 -9.07 10.40 16.33
CA LYS A 287 -9.45 10.67 17.73
C LYS A 287 -8.97 12.05 18.23
N VAL A 288 -8.01 12.65 17.51
CA VAL A 288 -7.61 14.06 17.60
C VAL A 288 -7.46 14.56 16.15
N PRO A 289 -8.46 15.23 15.57
CA PRO A 289 -8.32 15.80 14.24
C PRO A 289 -7.17 16.80 14.24
N VAL A 290 -6.25 16.68 13.28
CA VAL A 290 -5.22 17.70 13.07
C VAL A 290 -5.94 18.96 12.63
N GLN A 291 -5.90 19.98 13.47
CA GLN A 291 -6.51 21.26 13.17
C GLN A 291 -5.61 22.04 12.20
N PRO A 292 -6.19 22.88 11.33
CA PRO A 292 -5.39 23.85 10.59
C PRO A 292 -4.61 24.73 11.57
N PRO A 293 -3.44 25.25 11.16
CA PRO A 293 -2.72 26.23 11.97
C PRO A 293 -3.60 27.46 12.19
N SER A 294 -3.58 28.00 13.40
CA SER A 294 -4.21 29.29 13.75
C SER A 294 -3.14 30.37 13.79
N PHE A 295 -3.42 31.52 13.20
CA PHE A 295 -2.50 32.65 13.15
C PHE A 295 -3.04 33.82 13.96
N GLN A 296 -2.14 34.60 14.56
CA GLN A 296 -2.49 35.87 15.22
C GLN A 296 -2.69 36.97 14.18
N SER A 297 -1.97 36.86 13.05
CA SER A 297 -2.03 37.81 11.95
C SER A 297 -3.29 37.66 11.10
N THR A 298 -3.81 38.77 10.58
CA THR A 298 -5.04 38.79 9.75
C THR A 298 -4.75 38.78 8.25
N GLY A 299 -3.65 39.42 7.81
CA GLY A 299 -3.27 39.47 6.40
C GLY A 299 -2.60 38.18 5.93
N PHE A 300 -2.87 37.73 4.71
CA PHE A 300 -2.29 36.49 4.17
C PHE A 300 -0.75 36.49 4.22
N SER A 301 -0.12 37.60 3.82
CA SER A 301 1.35 37.73 3.84
C SER A 301 1.94 37.72 5.26
N ASP A 302 1.24 38.34 6.21
CA ASP A 302 1.64 38.34 7.62
C ASP A 302 1.49 36.93 8.23
N GLN A 303 0.42 36.20 7.90
CA GLN A 303 0.22 34.80 8.29
C GLN A 303 1.31 33.89 7.72
N VAL A 304 1.73 34.13 6.46
CA VAL A 304 2.85 33.41 5.84
C VAL A 304 4.14 33.68 6.62
N SER A 305 4.41 34.94 6.98
CA SER A 305 5.60 35.32 7.75
C SER A 305 5.59 34.67 9.15
N GLU A 306 4.46 34.74 9.85
CA GLU A 306 4.25 34.07 11.15
C GLU A 306 4.47 32.55 11.06
N LEU A 307 3.97 31.90 10.00
CA LEU A 307 4.21 30.47 9.79
C LEU A 307 5.69 30.16 9.56
N LEU A 308 6.37 30.96 8.73
CA LEU A 308 7.79 30.75 8.41
C LEU A 308 8.67 30.85 9.65
N GLU A 309 8.37 31.75 10.59
CA GLU A 309 9.06 31.81 11.89
C GLU A 309 8.88 30.55 12.74
N LEU A 310 7.80 29.80 12.52
CA LEU A 310 7.49 28.56 13.23
C LEU A 310 8.09 27.31 12.58
N ILE A 311 8.21 27.29 11.25
CA ILE A 311 8.62 26.09 10.50
C ILE A 311 10.05 26.14 9.97
N THR A 312 10.68 27.32 9.88
CA THR A 312 12.08 27.41 9.41
C THR A 312 13.00 26.69 10.38
N PRO A 313 13.88 25.78 9.91
CA PRO A 313 14.83 25.09 10.79
C PRO A 313 15.62 26.07 11.66
N SER A 314 15.52 25.91 12.98
CA SER A 314 16.36 26.64 13.93
C SER A 314 17.69 25.93 14.15
N GLU A 315 18.69 26.68 14.64
CA GLU A 315 19.97 26.08 15.07
C GLU A 315 19.77 24.92 16.06
N ALA A 316 18.74 25.00 16.92
CA ALA A 316 18.44 23.93 17.86
C ALA A 316 17.94 22.67 17.14
N SER A 317 17.10 22.81 16.12
CA SER A 317 16.65 21.67 15.31
C SER A 317 17.79 21.02 14.52
N GLU A 318 18.73 21.83 14.00
CA GLU A 318 19.93 21.34 13.30
C GLU A 318 20.90 20.62 14.24
N ARG A 319 21.11 21.17 15.46
CA ARG A 319 21.90 20.51 16.50
C ARG A 319 21.31 19.14 16.85
N VAL A 320 20.00 19.06 17.03
CA VAL A 320 19.32 17.78 17.31
C VAL A 320 19.48 16.78 16.16
N ALA A 321 19.37 17.22 14.91
CA ALA A 321 19.62 16.35 13.75
C ALA A 321 21.08 15.84 13.73
N THR A 322 22.04 16.71 14.04
CA THR A 322 23.47 16.39 14.12
C THR A 322 23.77 15.41 15.27
N GLU A 323 23.20 15.64 16.45
CA GLU A 323 23.35 14.75 17.60
C GLU A 323 22.74 13.37 17.33
N LEU A 324 21.55 13.31 16.72
CA LEU A 324 20.91 12.07 16.31
C LEU A 324 21.76 11.32 15.27
N ALA A 325 22.37 12.03 14.32
CA ALA A 325 23.27 11.45 13.35
C ALA A 325 24.52 10.86 14.02
N ALA A 326 25.21 11.62 14.87
CA ALA A 326 26.38 11.15 15.61
C ALA A 326 26.06 9.95 16.52
N TYR A 327 24.90 9.96 17.18
CA TYR A 327 24.45 8.84 18.01
C TYR A 327 24.15 7.61 17.16
N THR A 328 23.42 7.78 16.05
CA THR A 328 23.15 6.71 15.08
C THR A 328 24.44 6.12 14.55
N GLU A 329 25.41 6.97 14.18
CA GLU A 329 26.73 6.58 13.72
C GLU A 329 27.43 5.69 14.75
N SER A 330 27.51 6.15 16.01
CA SER A 330 28.18 5.40 17.08
C SER A 330 27.65 3.97 17.26
N ILE A 331 26.37 3.75 16.99
CA ILE A 331 25.72 2.44 17.08
C ILE A 331 26.02 1.59 15.84
N ILE A 332 25.93 2.18 14.65
CA ILE A 332 26.09 1.41 13.41
C ILE A 332 27.55 1.13 13.05
N GLN A 333 28.52 1.88 13.59
CA GLN A 333 29.95 1.68 13.31
C GLN A 333 30.42 0.24 13.61
N GLU A 334 29.85 -0.42 14.62
CA GLU A 334 30.17 -1.83 14.92
C GLU A 334 29.78 -2.76 13.75
N MET A 335 28.67 -2.45 13.08
CA MET A 335 28.13 -3.25 11.98
C MET A 335 28.70 -2.85 10.62
N LEU A 336 28.88 -1.55 10.40
CA LEU A 336 29.34 -0.96 9.13
C LEU A 336 30.55 -0.04 9.42
N PRO A 337 31.75 -0.62 9.57
CA PRO A 337 32.95 0.16 9.82
C PRO A 337 33.20 1.16 8.70
N GLY A 338 33.40 2.43 9.07
CA GLY A 338 33.67 3.52 8.12
C GLY A 338 32.43 4.06 7.43
N ALA A 339 31.23 3.65 7.83
CA ALA A 339 30.01 4.34 7.42
C ALA A 339 29.90 5.69 8.15
N SER A 340 29.44 6.73 7.47
CA SER A 340 29.11 8.02 8.08
C SER A 340 27.60 8.20 8.16
N VAL A 341 27.13 9.02 9.09
CA VAL A 341 25.71 9.39 9.17
C VAL A 341 25.55 10.90 9.12
N GLU A 342 24.65 11.35 8.26
CA GLU A 342 24.25 12.75 8.14
C GLU A 342 22.80 12.91 8.57
N GLY A 343 22.52 14.01 9.29
CA GLY A 343 21.18 14.39 9.73
C GLY A 343 20.75 15.70 9.08
N PHE A 344 19.59 15.70 8.43
CA PHE A 344 19.05 16.86 7.73
C PHE A 344 17.76 17.32 8.41
N ALA A 345 17.75 18.56 8.92
CA ALA A 345 16.54 19.21 9.43
C ALA A 345 15.81 19.94 8.29
N ASN A 346 14.62 19.47 7.95
CA ASN A 346 13.79 20.01 6.87
C ASN A 346 12.81 21.10 7.32
N ALA A 347 12.52 21.15 8.62
CA ALA A 347 11.69 22.16 9.29
C ALA A 347 12.01 22.16 10.80
N ASP A 348 11.53 23.16 11.52
CA ASP A 348 11.65 23.20 12.98
C ASP A 348 10.84 22.09 13.65
N ILE A 349 11.50 21.33 14.53
CA ILE A 349 10.92 20.19 15.26
C ILE A 349 10.43 20.55 16.67
N LEU A 350 10.79 21.73 17.18
CA LEU A 350 10.51 22.18 18.53
C LEU A 350 9.21 22.97 18.61
N ARG A 351 8.78 23.56 17.50
CA ARG A 351 7.58 24.41 17.41
C ARG A 351 6.43 23.81 16.58
N GLY A 352 6.63 22.65 15.96
CA GLY A 352 5.66 22.01 15.07
C GLY A 352 4.51 21.28 15.79
N THR A 353 3.28 21.58 15.40
CA THR A 353 2.09 20.76 15.70
C THR A 353 2.07 19.49 14.84
N ALA A 354 1.52 18.38 15.34
CA ALA A 354 1.42 17.11 14.60
C ALA A 354 0.72 17.29 13.23
N PHE A 355 1.25 16.65 12.18
CA PHE A 355 0.80 16.83 10.79
C PHE A 355 -0.27 15.81 10.34
N GLY A 356 -1.11 16.20 9.37
CA GLY A 356 -2.10 15.31 8.75
C GLY A 356 -1.47 14.17 7.94
N VAL A 357 -0.28 14.40 7.39
CA VAL A 357 0.57 13.38 6.77
C VAL A 357 1.83 13.23 7.62
N ALA A 358 2.08 12.02 8.11
CA ALA A 358 3.15 11.75 9.06
C ALA A 358 4.57 11.73 8.42
N VAL A 359 4.91 12.64 7.50
CA VAL A 359 6.28 12.78 6.96
C VAL A 359 7.16 13.45 8.03
N PRO A 360 8.25 12.80 8.49
CA PRO A 360 9.18 13.39 9.44
C PRO A 360 9.89 14.63 8.89
N GLU A 361 10.32 15.52 9.78
CA GLU A 361 11.13 16.69 9.41
C GLU A 361 12.63 16.43 9.50
N ILE A 362 13.04 15.32 10.10
CA ILE A 362 14.44 14.90 10.10
C ILE A 362 14.64 13.69 9.20
N ASP A 363 15.59 13.79 8.28
CA ASP A 363 16.14 12.64 7.55
C ASP A 363 17.49 12.25 8.17
N LEU A 364 17.69 10.96 8.46
CA LEU A 364 18.96 10.37 8.84
C LEU A 364 19.44 9.47 7.69
N VAL A 365 20.59 9.81 7.11
CA VAL A 365 21.16 9.12 5.96
C VAL A 365 22.49 8.49 6.35
N VAL A 366 22.56 7.17 6.24
CA VAL A 366 23.82 6.43 6.37
C VAL A 366 24.48 6.36 5.00
N THR A 367 25.72 6.79 4.90
CA THR A 367 26.56 6.58 3.71
C THR A 367 27.59 5.49 4.02
N ALA A 368 27.54 4.40 3.27
CA ALA A 368 28.43 3.27 3.43
C ALA A 368 28.95 2.77 2.07
N ASP A 369 30.22 2.36 2.07
CA ASP A 369 30.86 1.73 0.91
C ASP A 369 30.08 0.46 0.46
N PRO A 370 29.69 0.36 -0.82
CA PRO A 370 29.00 -0.81 -1.35
C PRO A 370 29.72 -2.15 -1.08
N GLU A 371 31.06 -2.18 -1.12
CA GLU A 371 31.81 -3.41 -0.84
C GLU A 371 31.76 -3.78 0.65
N CYS A 372 31.78 -2.79 1.54
CA CYS A 372 31.52 -2.98 2.97
C CYS A 372 30.11 -3.56 3.21
N LEU A 373 29.08 -2.99 2.57
CA LEU A 373 27.71 -3.50 2.65
C LEU A 373 27.60 -4.95 2.18
N GLU A 374 28.23 -5.29 1.06
CA GLU A 374 28.22 -6.66 0.53
C GLU A 374 28.88 -7.65 1.51
N ARG A 375 30.07 -7.32 2.01
CA ARG A 375 30.82 -8.16 2.98
C ARG A 375 30.03 -8.38 4.27
N GLN A 376 29.52 -7.31 4.88
CA GLN A 376 28.86 -7.38 6.19
C GLN A 376 27.47 -8.02 6.13
N LEU A 377 26.76 -7.88 5.01
CA LEU A 377 25.39 -8.39 4.87
C LEU A 377 25.32 -9.78 4.23
N GLN A 378 26.43 -10.31 3.69
CA GLN A 378 26.47 -11.60 2.98
C GLN A 378 25.83 -12.75 3.79
N GLY A 379 26.10 -12.82 5.10
CA GLY A 379 25.55 -13.84 5.99
C GLY A 379 24.05 -13.71 6.28
N ARG A 380 23.51 -12.47 6.31
CA ARG A 380 22.07 -12.23 6.43
C ARG A 380 21.33 -12.59 5.12
N LEU A 381 22.02 -12.49 3.99
CA LEU A 381 21.49 -12.69 2.64
C LEU A 381 21.59 -14.16 2.18
N ALA A 382 22.56 -14.93 2.68
CA ALA A 382 22.76 -16.35 2.36
C ALA A 382 21.63 -17.27 2.84
N LYS A 383 20.86 -16.89 3.87
CA LYS A 383 19.66 -17.63 4.33
C LYS A 383 18.50 -17.61 3.32
N GLY A 384 18.63 -16.88 2.21
CA GLY A 384 17.64 -16.75 1.13
C GLY A 384 17.85 -17.64 -0.11
N GLY A 385 18.92 -18.45 -0.18
CA GLY A 385 19.13 -19.42 -1.26
C GLY A 385 19.43 -18.81 -2.64
N VAL A 386 20.07 -17.64 -2.71
CA VAL A 386 20.44 -17.02 -3.99
C VAL A 386 21.93 -17.27 -4.25
N HIS A 387 22.23 -17.99 -5.33
CA HIS A 387 23.59 -18.19 -5.82
C HIS A 387 24.24 -16.86 -6.26
N LYS A 388 25.57 -16.89 -6.28
CA LYS A 388 26.63 -15.93 -6.64
C LYS A 388 26.43 -15.07 -7.92
N THR A 389 25.24 -14.55 -8.21
CA THR A 389 25.03 -13.48 -9.19
C THR A 389 25.06 -12.13 -8.47
N ARG A 390 25.88 -11.21 -8.99
CA ARG A 390 26.03 -9.80 -8.54
C ARG A 390 24.68 -9.25 -8.08
N MET A 391 24.58 -8.94 -6.79
CA MET A 391 23.30 -8.65 -6.15
C MET A 391 22.68 -7.34 -6.66
N ASP A 392 21.36 -7.32 -6.82
CA ASP A 392 20.58 -6.11 -7.12
C ASP A 392 20.79 -5.06 -6.00
N ALA A 393 21.37 -3.91 -6.36
CA ALA A 393 21.72 -2.82 -5.44
C ALA A 393 20.55 -2.41 -4.54
N ARG A 394 19.31 -2.44 -5.08
CA ARG A 394 18.10 -2.12 -4.33
C ARG A 394 17.79 -3.14 -3.23
N LYS A 395 18.10 -4.42 -3.44
CA LYS A 395 17.93 -5.46 -2.41
C LYS A 395 18.98 -5.32 -1.31
N MET A 396 20.22 -4.99 -1.70
CA MET A 396 21.30 -4.73 -0.75
C MET A 396 20.95 -3.53 0.15
N GLN A 397 20.51 -2.42 -0.44
CA GLN A 397 20.06 -1.23 0.29
C GLN A 397 18.91 -1.54 1.26
N LYS A 398 17.86 -2.26 0.82
CA LYS A 398 16.76 -2.69 1.70
C LYS A 398 17.22 -3.64 2.81
N SER A 399 18.25 -4.43 2.58
CA SER A 399 18.83 -5.32 3.61
C SER A 399 19.63 -4.51 4.63
N ALA A 400 20.42 -3.54 4.17
CA ALA A 400 21.17 -2.61 5.02
C ALA A 400 20.23 -1.81 5.93
N ILE A 401 19.17 -1.22 5.37
CA ILE A 401 18.18 -0.46 6.15
C ILE A 401 17.56 -1.34 7.24
N ARG A 402 17.19 -2.58 6.93
CA ARG A 402 16.65 -3.51 7.94
C ARG A 402 17.68 -3.83 9.02
N ALA A 403 18.92 -4.10 8.64
CA ALA A 403 19.96 -4.44 9.59
C ALA A 403 20.29 -3.28 10.54
N CYS A 404 20.44 -2.06 10.01
CA CYS A 404 20.62 -0.87 10.82
C CYS A 404 19.39 -0.63 11.71
N THR A 405 18.18 -0.76 11.17
CA THR A 405 16.94 -0.58 11.94
C THR A 405 16.86 -1.55 13.12
N ASP A 406 17.14 -2.84 12.89
CA ASP A 406 17.13 -3.85 13.96
C ASP A 406 18.11 -3.46 15.09
N LEU A 407 19.30 -2.98 14.72
CA LEU A 407 20.34 -2.56 15.65
C LEU A 407 19.94 -1.29 16.43
N LEU A 408 19.45 -0.27 15.73
CA LEU A 408 18.99 0.99 16.34
C LEU A 408 17.82 0.77 17.31
N VAL A 409 16.92 -0.16 17.01
CA VAL A 409 15.81 -0.51 17.90
C VAL A 409 16.29 -1.35 19.10
N ALA A 410 17.22 -2.29 18.88
CA ALA A 410 17.70 -3.17 19.94
C ALA A 410 18.65 -2.49 20.93
N ALA A 411 19.55 -1.64 20.44
CA ALA A 411 20.63 -1.04 21.22
C ALA A 411 20.51 0.50 21.34
N GLY A 412 19.87 1.15 20.39
CA GLY A 412 19.81 2.61 20.29
C GLY A 412 18.57 3.27 20.88
N GLY A 413 17.64 2.53 21.48
CA GLY A 413 16.40 3.10 22.04
C GLY A 413 15.43 3.68 21.01
N PHE A 414 15.68 3.49 19.71
CA PHE A 414 14.76 3.90 18.64
C PHE A 414 13.51 3.01 18.66
N LYS A 415 12.37 3.55 18.21
CA LYS A 415 11.13 2.78 18.03
C LYS A 415 10.71 2.76 16.57
N PHE A 416 10.52 1.57 16.01
CA PHE A 416 10.02 1.42 14.65
C PHE A 416 8.57 1.93 14.53
N ARG A 417 8.27 2.73 13.49
CA ARG A 417 6.90 3.13 13.14
C ARG A 417 6.40 2.45 11.88
N ARG A 418 7.10 2.64 10.75
CA ARG A 418 6.66 2.13 9.44
C ARG A 418 7.81 2.04 8.45
N SER A 419 7.63 1.22 7.41
CA SER A 419 8.59 1.07 6.30
C SER A 419 7.98 1.50 4.97
N ALA A 420 8.76 2.17 4.12
CA ALA A 420 8.39 2.58 2.78
C ALA A 420 9.33 1.95 1.72
N PHE A 421 9.32 0.61 1.61
CA PHE A 421 10.23 -0.14 0.71
C PHE A 421 9.71 -0.34 -0.72
N ARG A 422 8.52 0.17 -1.04
CA ARG A 422 7.99 0.11 -2.41
C ARG A 422 8.44 1.30 -3.25
N CYS A 423 8.76 2.42 -2.60
CA CYS A 423 9.34 3.60 -3.24
C CYS A 423 10.67 3.29 -3.91
N GLU A 424 11.04 4.09 -4.90
CA GLU A 424 12.34 4.05 -5.58
C GLU A 424 13.48 4.03 -4.55
N GLU A 425 13.49 5.04 -3.68
CA GLU A 425 14.36 5.14 -2.52
C GLU A 425 13.69 4.52 -1.27
N PRO A 426 14.14 3.34 -0.81
CA PRO A 426 13.59 2.70 0.37
C PRO A 426 13.98 3.46 1.64
N LYS A 427 13.02 3.68 2.53
CA LYS A 427 13.24 4.30 3.85
C LYS A 427 12.38 3.68 4.94
N VAL A 428 12.71 3.96 6.20
CA VAL A 428 11.95 3.56 7.39
C VAL A 428 11.75 4.77 8.29
N THR A 429 10.53 4.99 8.77
CA THR A 429 10.26 6.00 9.78
C THR A 429 10.47 5.39 11.17
N LEU A 430 11.32 6.02 11.97
CA LEU A 430 11.63 5.66 13.36
C LEU A 430 11.20 6.81 14.29
N MET A 431 11.01 6.51 15.57
CA MET A 431 11.04 7.50 16.64
C MET A 431 12.41 7.45 17.29
N GLY A 432 13.12 8.57 17.30
CA GLY A 432 14.35 8.76 18.04
C GLY A 432 14.14 8.63 19.56
N PRO A 433 15.23 8.42 20.32
CA PRO A 433 15.18 8.24 21.77
C PRO A 433 14.62 9.48 22.47
N SER A 434 13.76 9.28 23.47
CA SER A 434 13.18 10.40 24.25
C SER A 434 14.23 11.16 25.06
N THR A 435 15.37 10.55 25.36
CA THR A 435 16.51 11.17 26.05
C THR A 435 17.21 12.25 25.21
N MET A 436 17.05 12.20 23.89
CA MET A 436 17.63 13.18 22.96
C MET A 436 16.62 14.24 22.51
N SER A 437 15.42 14.21 23.09
CA SER A 437 14.37 15.18 22.77
C SER A 437 14.29 16.25 23.83
N VAL A 438 14.29 17.50 23.39
CA VAL A 438 14.05 18.67 24.24
C VAL A 438 12.68 18.61 24.92
N SER A 439 11.69 17.94 24.31
CA SER A 439 10.31 17.81 24.85
C SER A 439 10.04 16.50 25.57
N GLY A 440 11.05 15.60 25.69
CA GLY A 440 10.88 14.25 26.24
C GLY A 440 10.01 13.32 25.39
N GLN A 441 9.52 13.77 24.22
CA GLN A 441 8.81 12.95 23.24
C GLN A 441 9.77 12.43 22.18
N GLY A 442 9.61 11.18 21.72
CA GLY A 442 10.44 10.66 20.63
C GLY A 442 10.31 11.52 19.37
N ILE A 443 11.42 11.82 18.71
CA ILE A 443 11.45 12.65 17.50
C ILE A 443 11.24 11.74 16.29
N PRO A 444 10.22 11.95 15.45
CA PRO A 444 10.07 11.15 14.24
C PRO A 444 11.21 11.47 13.27
N VAL A 445 11.84 10.44 12.72
CA VAL A 445 12.92 10.55 11.73
C VAL A 445 12.70 9.57 10.59
N ASP A 446 13.00 9.99 9.35
CA ASP A 446 13.09 9.10 8.21
C ASP A 446 14.54 8.60 8.08
N PHE A 447 14.73 7.29 8.22
CA PHE A 447 16.03 6.63 8.18
C PHE A 447 16.23 5.93 6.83
N SER A 448 17.39 6.15 6.21
CA SER A 448 17.77 5.57 4.92
C SER A 448 19.27 5.25 4.84
N VAL A 449 19.65 4.42 3.87
CA VAL A 449 21.05 4.04 3.61
C VAL A 449 21.35 4.30 2.15
N ASN A 450 22.46 4.98 1.84
CA ASN A 450 22.90 5.37 0.50
C ASN A 450 21.77 6.02 -0.33
N CYS A 451 21.06 6.96 0.28
CA CYS A 451 19.98 7.73 -0.34
C CYS A 451 20.51 9.12 -0.73
N ALA A 452 20.35 9.54 -1.98
CA ALA A 452 20.93 10.82 -2.44
C ALA A 452 20.00 12.01 -2.17
N THR A 453 18.68 11.79 -2.29
CA THR A 453 17.69 12.87 -2.28
C THR A 453 17.74 13.83 -1.07
N PRO A 454 17.95 13.40 0.19
CA PRO A 454 18.06 14.34 1.31
C PRO A 454 19.23 15.33 1.18
N GLY A 455 20.41 14.85 0.75
CA GLY A 455 21.58 15.70 0.49
C GLY A 455 21.38 16.61 -0.71
N CYS A 456 20.84 16.09 -1.82
CA CYS A 456 20.47 16.89 -3.00
C CYS A 456 19.49 18.02 -2.63
N HIS A 457 18.48 17.70 -1.83
CA HIS A 457 17.49 18.66 -1.34
C HIS A 457 18.16 19.76 -0.50
N ALA A 458 18.97 19.38 0.49
CA ALA A 458 19.66 20.35 1.36
C ALA A 458 20.54 21.30 0.54
N ALA A 459 21.33 20.78 -0.40
CA ALA A 459 22.20 21.59 -1.25
C ALA A 459 21.43 22.56 -2.17
N LEU A 460 20.32 22.11 -2.76
CA LEU A 460 19.46 22.99 -3.57
C LEU A 460 18.85 24.11 -2.73
N VAL A 461 18.34 23.79 -1.55
CA VAL A 461 17.74 24.77 -0.64
C VAL A 461 18.78 25.80 -0.18
N SER A 462 19.97 25.36 0.23
CA SER A 462 21.05 26.26 0.63
C SER A 462 21.49 27.19 -0.50
N ALA A 463 21.73 26.66 -1.70
CA ALA A 463 22.10 27.49 -2.85
C ALA A 463 20.99 28.48 -3.24
N CYS A 464 19.72 28.07 -3.16
CA CYS A 464 18.57 28.96 -3.38
C CYS A 464 18.52 30.09 -2.33
N ALA A 465 18.75 29.76 -1.06
CA ALA A 465 18.77 30.74 0.04
C ALA A 465 19.90 31.76 -0.09
N GLU A 466 21.08 31.32 -0.55
CA GLU A 466 22.23 32.20 -0.81
C GLU A 466 21.96 33.22 -1.92
N MET A 467 21.17 32.85 -2.93
CA MET A 467 20.78 33.76 -4.01
C MET A 467 19.64 34.69 -3.57
N ASP A 468 18.56 34.14 -3.00
CA ASP A 468 17.46 34.91 -2.41
C ASP A 468 16.76 34.09 -1.33
N VAL A 469 16.77 34.60 -0.09
CA VAL A 469 16.18 33.92 1.08
C VAL A 469 14.70 33.57 0.88
N ARG A 470 13.94 34.37 0.12
CA ARG A 470 12.52 34.12 -0.18
C ARG A 470 12.33 32.83 -0.98
N SER A 471 13.35 32.40 -1.72
CA SER A 471 13.35 31.12 -2.46
C SER A 471 13.25 29.93 -1.50
N ARG A 472 14.08 29.92 -0.44
CA ARG A 472 14.03 28.91 0.62
C ARG A 472 12.67 28.92 1.32
N ASP A 473 12.18 30.11 1.63
CA ASP A 473 10.93 30.29 2.37
C ASP A 473 9.73 29.81 1.54
N LEU A 474 9.73 30.08 0.23
CA LEU A 474 8.72 29.53 -0.69
C LEU A 474 8.81 28.00 -0.77
N ILE A 475 10.02 27.42 -0.86
CA ILE A 475 10.21 25.96 -0.85
C ILE A 475 9.63 25.36 0.44
N LEU A 476 9.93 25.95 1.61
CA LEU A 476 9.38 25.53 2.91
C LEU A 476 7.85 25.59 2.91
N LEU A 477 7.26 26.69 2.45
CA LEU A 477 5.81 26.89 2.40
C LEU A 477 5.11 25.89 1.46
N VAL A 478 5.64 25.66 0.25
CA VAL A 478 5.07 24.70 -0.71
C VAL A 478 5.19 23.27 -0.18
N ARG A 479 6.31 22.90 0.44
CA ARG A 479 6.46 21.60 1.11
C ARG A 479 5.48 21.44 2.26
N ARG A 480 5.27 22.49 3.05
CA ARG A 480 4.30 22.52 4.15
C ARG A 480 2.86 22.32 3.64
N TRP A 481 2.47 23.08 2.62
CA TRP A 481 1.17 22.98 1.97
C TRP A 481 0.93 21.60 1.37
N SER A 482 1.89 21.07 0.61
CA SER A 482 1.73 19.76 -0.04
C SER A 482 1.61 18.61 0.97
N LYS A 483 2.27 18.72 2.13
CA LYS A 483 2.11 17.80 3.27
C LYS A 483 0.72 17.90 3.87
N ASP A 484 0.26 19.09 4.24
CA ASP A 484 -1.06 19.24 4.87
C ASP A 484 -2.17 18.81 3.91
N ARG A 485 -2.03 19.08 2.60
CA ARG A 485 -3.02 18.71 1.59
C ARG A 485 -2.94 17.28 1.08
N GLY A 486 -2.00 16.47 1.60
CA GLY A 486 -1.94 15.06 1.26
C GLY A 486 -1.39 14.77 -0.14
N VAL A 487 -0.76 15.74 -0.80
CA VAL A 487 -0.27 15.65 -2.19
C VAL A 487 1.24 15.40 -2.31
N CYS A 488 1.91 15.02 -1.21
CA CYS A 488 3.35 14.70 -1.19
C CYS A 488 3.67 13.26 -0.71
N HIS A 489 2.74 12.32 -0.84
CA HIS A 489 2.88 10.93 -0.35
C HIS A 489 3.17 9.92 -1.47
N VAL A 490 4.46 9.70 -1.79
CA VAL A 490 4.94 8.77 -2.83
C VAL A 490 4.27 7.40 -2.81
N ALA A 491 4.16 6.75 -1.65
CA ALA A 491 3.59 5.40 -1.60
C ALA A 491 2.08 5.32 -1.93
N ARG A 492 1.41 6.47 -2.05
CA ARG A 492 0.02 6.61 -2.52
C ARG A 492 -0.07 7.17 -3.93
N GLY A 493 1.05 7.26 -4.65
CA GLY A 493 1.11 7.72 -6.02
C GLY A 493 1.05 9.24 -6.18
N HIS A 494 1.54 10.00 -5.19
CA HIS A 494 1.73 11.45 -5.28
C HIS A 494 3.21 11.80 -5.44
N LEU A 495 3.53 13.06 -5.77
CA LEU A 495 4.91 13.54 -5.82
C LEU A 495 5.63 13.37 -4.47
N SER A 496 6.95 13.30 -4.51
CA SER A 496 7.76 13.36 -3.30
C SER A 496 7.90 14.81 -2.80
N PRO A 497 8.24 15.04 -1.51
CA PRO A 497 8.60 16.38 -1.05
C PRO A 497 9.74 17.01 -1.87
N TYR A 498 10.66 16.19 -2.38
CA TYR A 498 11.73 16.63 -3.27
C TYR A 498 11.21 17.09 -4.64
N GLY A 499 10.26 16.35 -5.22
CA GLY A 499 9.60 16.75 -6.48
C GLY A 499 8.92 18.10 -6.35
N TRP A 500 8.26 18.38 -5.22
CA TRP A 500 7.69 19.71 -4.94
C TRP A 500 8.76 20.81 -4.84
N THR A 501 9.91 20.53 -4.21
CA THR A 501 11.06 21.46 -4.21
C THR A 501 11.52 21.78 -5.64
N LEU A 502 11.62 20.78 -6.52
CA LEU A 502 12.03 20.98 -7.92
C LEU A 502 11.03 21.86 -8.69
N LEU A 503 9.73 21.62 -8.52
CA LEU A 503 8.68 22.47 -9.12
C LEU A 503 8.77 23.92 -8.61
N THR A 504 8.99 24.12 -7.31
CA THR A 504 9.13 25.47 -6.74
C THR A 504 10.34 26.21 -7.32
N ILE A 505 11.50 25.56 -7.40
CA ILE A 505 12.71 26.17 -7.97
C ILE A 505 12.49 26.51 -9.46
N TYR A 506 11.86 25.61 -10.22
CA TYR A 506 11.58 25.87 -11.62
C TYR A 506 10.63 27.06 -11.84
N TYR A 507 9.58 27.19 -11.03
CA TYR A 507 8.73 28.40 -11.02
C TYR A 507 9.54 29.67 -10.75
N LEU A 508 10.45 29.62 -9.77
CA LEU A 508 11.32 30.74 -9.43
C LEU A 508 12.29 31.11 -10.56
N GLN A 509 12.69 30.14 -11.38
CA GLN A 509 13.55 30.38 -12.55
C GLN A 509 12.78 30.97 -13.73
N VAL A 510 11.62 30.39 -14.06
CA VAL A 510 10.94 30.63 -15.34
C VAL A 510 9.92 31.77 -15.26
N LYS A 511 9.22 31.90 -14.13
CA LYS A 511 8.11 32.84 -14.01
C LYS A 511 8.41 33.98 -13.05
N ALA A 512 8.93 33.69 -11.85
CA ALA A 512 9.32 34.75 -10.92
C ALA A 512 10.66 35.40 -11.29
N VAL A 513 11.47 34.71 -12.11
CA VAL A 513 12.79 35.15 -12.60
C VAL A 513 13.71 35.60 -11.46
N MET A 514 13.63 34.91 -10.32
CA MET A 514 14.43 35.17 -9.12
C MET A 514 15.68 34.31 -9.06
N LEU A 515 15.68 33.17 -9.76
CA LEU A 515 16.79 32.23 -9.77
C LEU A 515 17.30 32.02 -11.20
N PRO A 516 18.62 31.98 -11.41
CA PRO A 516 19.19 31.58 -12.70
C PRO A 516 19.06 30.05 -12.89
N PRO A 517 19.31 29.55 -14.12
CA PRO A 517 19.49 28.12 -14.33
C PRO A 517 20.64 27.57 -13.46
N LEU A 518 20.49 26.34 -12.98
CA LEU A 518 21.36 25.74 -11.95
C LEU A 518 22.11 24.53 -12.50
N SER A 519 23.42 24.50 -12.23
CA SER A 519 24.23 23.29 -12.32
C SER A 519 24.24 22.61 -10.96
N ALA A 520 24.01 21.30 -10.95
CA ALA A 520 24.10 20.50 -9.74
C ALA A 520 25.00 19.30 -10.03
N VAL A 521 26.02 19.11 -9.19
CA VAL A 521 27.01 18.04 -9.35
C VAL A 521 27.25 17.40 -8.00
N ARG A 522 27.30 16.07 -7.99
CA ARG A 522 27.77 15.30 -6.85
C ARG A 522 29.27 15.08 -6.96
N SER A 523 30.03 15.56 -5.99
CA SER A 523 31.49 15.38 -5.90
C SER A 523 31.82 14.53 -4.67
N GLY A 524 31.79 13.21 -4.85
CA GLY A 524 31.97 12.27 -3.74
C GLY A 524 30.79 12.30 -2.76
N ALA A 525 31.04 12.72 -1.52
CA ALA A 525 30.00 12.93 -0.50
C ALA A 525 29.34 14.31 -0.63
N ASP A 526 29.99 15.27 -1.29
CA ASP A 526 29.52 16.64 -1.36
C ASP A 526 28.50 16.83 -2.50
N TYR A 527 27.51 17.68 -2.25
CA TYR A 527 26.51 18.12 -3.23
C TYR A 527 26.74 19.60 -3.51
N VAL A 528 27.09 19.93 -4.75
CA VAL A 528 27.41 21.29 -5.16
C VAL A 528 26.36 21.80 -6.13
N VAL A 529 25.75 22.94 -5.82
CA VAL A 529 24.80 23.63 -6.70
C VAL A 529 25.32 25.02 -6.99
N LYS A 530 25.36 25.42 -8.26
CA LYS A 530 25.85 26.73 -8.70
C LYS A 530 25.02 27.29 -9.86
N PRO A 531 24.81 28.61 -9.93
CA PRO A 531 24.31 29.28 -11.13
C PRO A 531 25.14 28.94 -12.37
N THR A 532 24.51 28.70 -13.52
CA THR A 532 25.21 28.49 -14.80
C THR A 532 25.40 29.76 -15.61
N ALA A 533 24.61 30.80 -15.33
CA ALA A 533 24.73 32.12 -15.93
C ALA A 533 25.32 33.10 -14.90
N ASP A 534 26.07 34.10 -15.37
CA ASP A 534 26.55 35.17 -14.49
C ASP A 534 25.33 35.91 -13.92
N PRO A 535 25.26 36.14 -12.60
CA PRO A 535 24.15 36.90 -11.99
C PRO A 535 24.03 38.32 -12.56
N ASN A 536 25.09 38.84 -13.18
CA ASN A 536 25.13 40.14 -13.84
C ASN A 536 24.77 40.13 -15.34
N SER A 537 24.68 38.96 -16.00
CA SER A 537 24.38 38.88 -17.45
C SER A 537 22.88 38.90 -17.78
N THR A 538 22.03 38.80 -16.77
CA THR A 538 20.56 38.75 -16.90
C THR A 538 19.92 40.02 -16.34
N GLN A 539 20.44 41.20 -16.69
CA GLN A 539 19.66 42.44 -16.64
C GLN A 539 18.77 42.53 -17.89
N GLY A 540 17.82 41.62 -18.00
CA GLY A 540 16.64 41.79 -18.84
C GLY A 540 15.48 42.13 -17.93
N GLU A 541 15.14 43.41 -17.83
CA GLU A 541 13.85 43.96 -17.39
C GLU A 541 13.09 43.11 -16.34
N GLY A 542 13.51 43.21 -15.07
CA GLY A 542 12.88 42.49 -13.96
C GLY A 542 12.80 43.35 -12.69
N GLU A 543 12.35 44.60 -12.78
CA GLU A 543 12.00 45.39 -11.59
C GLU A 543 10.85 44.74 -10.78
N GLU A 544 10.05 43.86 -11.41
CA GLU A 544 8.85 43.22 -10.84
C GLU A 544 9.11 42.24 -9.68
N GLY A 545 10.27 41.59 -9.58
CA GLY A 545 10.55 40.58 -8.54
C GLY A 545 11.03 41.15 -7.18
N SER A 546 11.45 42.42 -7.16
CA SER A 546 12.15 43.02 -6.00
C SER A 546 11.24 43.23 -4.78
N ASN A 547 9.93 43.40 -4.97
CA ASN A 547 8.96 43.70 -3.91
C ASN A 547 7.97 42.57 -3.59
N LEU A 548 8.09 41.39 -4.23
CA LEU A 548 7.17 40.28 -3.97
C LEU A 548 7.41 39.68 -2.58
N THR A 549 6.35 39.58 -1.78
CA THR A 549 6.39 38.83 -0.53
C THR A 549 6.36 37.32 -0.80
N VAL A 550 6.71 36.49 0.18
CA VAL A 550 6.60 35.03 0.02
C VAL A 550 5.14 34.60 -0.23
N GLY A 551 4.17 35.35 0.33
CA GLY A 551 2.76 35.15 0.03
C GLY A 551 2.41 35.40 -1.45
N ASP A 552 2.96 36.46 -2.05
CA ASP A 552 2.77 36.76 -3.48
C ASP A 552 3.42 35.70 -4.37
N LEU A 553 4.62 35.23 -3.99
CA LEU A 553 5.31 34.16 -4.69
C LEU A 553 4.55 32.83 -4.61
N PHE A 554 3.94 32.53 -3.46
CA PHE A 554 3.09 31.35 -3.31
C PHE A 554 1.83 31.45 -4.16
N PHE A 555 1.18 32.63 -4.21
CA PHE A 555 0.06 32.87 -5.11
C PHE A 555 0.45 32.68 -6.58
N GLY A 556 1.59 33.25 -6.99
CA GLY A 556 2.11 33.10 -8.34
C GLY A 556 2.49 31.64 -8.67
N PHE A 557 3.04 30.89 -7.71
CA PHE A 557 3.35 29.47 -7.88
C PHE A 557 2.08 28.65 -8.15
N ILE A 558 1.01 28.88 -7.38
CA ILE A 558 -0.27 28.20 -7.56
C ILE A 558 -0.87 28.56 -8.93
N GLY A 559 -0.90 29.84 -9.28
CA GLY A 559 -1.43 30.31 -10.56
C GLY A 559 -0.63 29.78 -11.77
N PHE A 560 0.69 29.68 -11.64
CA PHE A 560 1.56 29.15 -12.69
C PHE A 560 1.26 27.68 -13.00
N TYR A 561 1.19 26.83 -11.97
CA TYR A 561 0.93 25.40 -12.14
C TYR A 561 -0.53 25.05 -12.44
N GLU A 562 -1.48 25.95 -12.14
CA GLU A 562 -2.90 25.76 -12.48
C GLU A 562 -3.24 26.25 -13.89
N HIS A 563 -2.66 27.36 -14.35
CA HIS A 563 -3.13 28.03 -15.58
C HIS A 563 -2.07 28.20 -16.70
N GLU A 564 -0.78 28.25 -16.38
CA GLU A 564 0.24 28.69 -17.35
C GLU A 564 1.07 27.56 -17.95
N ILE A 565 1.38 26.53 -17.17
CA ILE A 565 2.20 25.38 -17.59
C ILE A 565 1.35 24.12 -17.72
N ASP A 566 1.56 23.36 -18.79
CA ASP A 566 1.02 22.01 -18.91
C ASP A 566 2.11 20.99 -18.57
N LEU A 567 2.08 20.50 -17.33
CA LEU A 567 2.99 19.47 -16.83
C LEU A 567 3.00 18.18 -17.66
N GLN A 568 2.01 17.94 -18.52
CA GLN A 568 1.94 16.76 -19.38
C GLN A 568 2.56 16.99 -20.77
N CYS A 569 2.78 18.26 -21.14
CA CYS A 569 3.35 18.66 -22.42
C CYS A 569 4.73 19.33 -22.28
N GLU A 570 5.10 19.75 -21.07
CA GLU A 570 6.32 20.49 -20.79
C GLU A 570 7.24 19.76 -19.82
N ALA A 571 8.55 19.86 -20.06
CA ALA A 571 9.57 19.30 -19.19
C ALA A 571 10.03 20.33 -18.14
N VAL A 572 10.12 19.90 -16.89
CA VAL A 572 10.70 20.69 -15.80
C VAL A 572 12.18 20.34 -15.68
N SER A 573 13.04 21.30 -16.01
CA SER A 573 14.50 21.15 -15.94
C SER A 573 15.14 22.38 -15.31
N LEU A 574 15.71 22.19 -14.12
CA LEU A 574 16.39 23.27 -13.36
C LEU A 574 17.70 23.70 -14.03
N ARG A 575 18.29 22.81 -14.85
CA ARG A 575 19.52 23.06 -15.60
C ARG A 575 19.31 24.02 -16.76
N HIS A 576 18.18 23.92 -17.43
CA HIS A 576 17.82 24.82 -18.51
C HIS A 576 17.14 26.09 -17.98
N GLY A 577 16.31 25.96 -16.92
CA GLY A 577 15.61 27.09 -16.30
C GLY A 577 14.70 27.84 -17.27
N GLN A 578 14.14 27.13 -18.26
CA GLN A 578 13.31 27.69 -19.34
C GLN A 578 12.17 26.73 -19.69
N ARG A 579 11.08 27.25 -20.28
CA ARG A 579 9.97 26.43 -20.80
C ARG A 579 10.41 25.63 -22.01
N GLN A 580 10.19 24.32 -21.97
CA GLN A 580 10.54 23.42 -23.05
C GLN A 580 9.46 22.35 -23.18
N ALA A 581 9.15 21.98 -24.43
CA ALA A 581 8.30 20.83 -24.69
C ALA A 581 8.96 19.54 -24.18
N SER A 582 8.16 18.63 -23.65
CA SER A 582 8.64 17.32 -23.25
C SER A 582 9.10 16.52 -24.47
N SER A 583 10.39 16.25 -24.58
CA SER A 583 10.94 15.30 -25.56
C SER A 583 10.66 13.88 -25.08
N GLN A 584 9.64 13.23 -25.65
CA GLN A 584 9.38 11.81 -25.38
C GLN A 584 10.62 10.97 -25.73
N PRO A 585 11.14 10.13 -24.82
CA PRO A 585 11.98 9.02 -25.22
C PRO A 585 11.11 8.05 -26.04
N GLU A 586 11.58 7.65 -27.23
CA GLU A 586 10.96 6.55 -27.97
C GLU A 586 10.81 5.34 -27.06
N VAL A 587 9.59 4.80 -27.02
CA VAL A 587 9.11 3.74 -26.13
C VAL A 587 10.12 2.59 -26.03
N ALA A 588 10.80 2.49 -24.88
CA ALA A 588 11.44 1.24 -24.47
C ALA A 588 10.34 0.29 -23.98
N ASP A 589 10.03 -0.67 -24.84
CA ASP A 589 9.12 -1.78 -24.67
C ASP A 589 9.28 -2.47 -23.29
N ASN A 590 8.16 -2.69 -22.58
CA ASN A 590 7.99 -3.52 -21.35
C ASN A 590 8.00 -2.88 -19.95
N SER A 591 7.42 -1.70 -19.71
CA SER A 591 7.04 -1.30 -18.34
C SER A 591 5.53 -1.03 -18.20
N GLU A 592 4.89 -1.68 -17.22
CA GLU A 592 3.45 -1.58 -16.92
C GLU A 592 3.03 -0.22 -16.32
N SER A 593 3.90 0.79 -16.27
CA SER A 593 3.54 2.15 -15.87
C SER A 593 3.06 2.94 -17.08
N ALA A 594 1.76 3.28 -17.11
CA ALA A 594 1.25 4.25 -18.07
C ALA A 594 1.98 5.59 -17.83
N ASP A 595 2.82 5.99 -18.78
CA ASP A 595 3.44 7.30 -18.79
C ASP A 595 2.35 8.38 -18.74
N LEU A 596 2.40 9.24 -17.72
CA LEU A 596 1.44 10.32 -17.51
C LEU A 596 1.87 11.62 -18.20
N GLY A 597 3.07 11.64 -18.80
CA GLY A 597 3.67 12.80 -19.44
C GLY A 597 4.28 13.82 -18.47
N VAL A 598 4.36 13.50 -17.17
CA VAL A 598 4.95 14.41 -16.16
C VAL A 598 6.45 14.13 -16.04
N HIS A 599 7.25 15.03 -16.61
CA HIS A 599 8.71 14.91 -16.65
C HIS A 599 9.36 16.01 -15.80
N VAL A 600 9.89 15.60 -14.65
CA VAL A 600 10.65 16.46 -13.73
C VAL A 600 12.05 15.90 -13.62
N GLU A 601 13.01 16.54 -14.29
CA GLU A 601 14.43 16.14 -14.31
C GLU A 601 15.06 16.32 -12.92
N ASP A 602 15.76 15.29 -12.41
CA ASP A 602 16.64 15.45 -11.25
C ASP A 602 17.93 16.17 -11.68
N PRO A 603 18.27 17.34 -11.10
CA PRO A 603 19.42 18.12 -11.53
C PRO A 603 20.76 17.43 -11.24
N PHE A 604 20.81 16.45 -10.33
CA PHE A 604 22.02 15.66 -10.02
C PHE A 604 22.11 14.36 -10.82
N ASP A 605 20.99 13.92 -11.41
CA ASP A 605 20.88 12.69 -12.20
C ASP A 605 19.90 12.92 -13.36
N PRO A 606 20.36 13.46 -14.51
CA PRO A 606 19.48 13.84 -15.62
C PRO A 606 18.68 12.69 -16.24
N GLU A 607 19.05 11.43 -15.99
CA GLU A 607 18.31 10.26 -16.44
C GLU A 607 17.10 9.95 -15.53
N ARG A 608 17.07 10.51 -14.32
CA ARG A 608 16.03 10.27 -13.32
C ARG A 608 14.87 11.25 -13.46
N ASN A 609 13.67 10.71 -13.69
CA ASN A 609 12.42 11.46 -13.65
C ASN A 609 11.79 11.43 -12.24
N CYS A 610 11.86 12.54 -11.52
CA CYS A 610 11.23 12.71 -10.20
C CYS A 610 9.68 12.68 -10.25
N GLY A 611 9.09 12.90 -11.42
CA GLY A 611 7.66 12.80 -11.69
C GLY A 611 7.13 11.36 -11.81
N ALA A 612 8.00 10.36 -11.98
CA ALA A 612 7.60 8.97 -12.22
C ALA A 612 6.83 8.31 -11.06
N SER A 613 6.86 8.90 -9.86
CA SER A 613 6.09 8.45 -8.70
C SER A 613 4.60 8.82 -8.76
N LEU A 614 4.24 9.76 -9.63
CA LEU A 614 2.88 10.26 -9.75
C LEU A 614 2.00 9.23 -10.45
N SER A 615 0.88 8.89 -9.84
CA SER A 615 -0.18 8.06 -10.41
C SER A 615 -1.22 8.94 -11.09
N ARG A 616 -2.11 8.35 -11.90
CA ARG A 616 -3.22 9.09 -12.53
C ARG A 616 -4.10 9.75 -11.48
N GLU A 617 -4.42 9.03 -10.42
CA GLU A 617 -5.21 9.53 -9.29
C GLU A 617 -4.46 10.63 -8.53
N GLY A 618 -3.14 10.48 -8.39
CA GLY A 618 -2.29 11.49 -7.76
C GLY A 618 -2.16 12.77 -8.58
N LEU A 619 -2.07 12.69 -9.90
CA LEU A 619 -2.06 13.84 -10.81
C LEU A 619 -3.40 14.57 -10.80
N GLN A 620 -4.51 13.82 -10.86
CA GLN A 620 -5.85 14.38 -10.71
C GLN A 620 -5.96 15.14 -9.39
N ARG A 621 -5.47 14.53 -8.30
CA ARG A 621 -5.49 15.16 -6.98
C ARG A 621 -4.63 16.42 -6.89
N LEU A 622 -3.47 16.40 -7.54
CA LEU A 622 -2.58 17.56 -7.62
C LEU A 622 -3.32 18.74 -8.28
N LYS A 623 -3.98 18.50 -9.42
CA LYS A 623 -4.78 19.53 -10.13
C LYS A 623 -5.93 20.05 -9.27
N GLU A 624 -6.67 19.17 -8.59
CA GLU A 624 -7.75 19.57 -7.67
C GLU A 624 -7.26 20.51 -6.55
N GLU A 625 -6.09 20.24 -5.97
CA GLU A 625 -5.55 21.06 -4.89
C GLU A 625 -4.95 22.39 -5.36
N LEU A 626 -4.37 22.44 -6.57
CA LEU A 626 -3.96 23.69 -7.20
C LEU A 626 -5.17 24.58 -7.48
N ALA A 627 -6.20 24.06 -8.12
CA ALA A 627 -7.46 24.76 -8.36
C ALA A 627 -8.11 25.28 -7.07
N ARG A 628 -8.14 24.45 -6.01
CA ARG A 628 -8.67 24.84 -4.69
C ARG A 628 -7.86 25.98 -4.07
N ALA A 629 -6.54 25.87 -4.07
CA ALA A 629 -5.68 26.92 -3.53
C ALA A 629 -5.83 28.22 -4.34
N GLN A 630 -5.92 28.13 -5.67
CA GLN A 630 -6.14 29.28 -6.54
C GLN A 630 -7.45 30.00 -6.22
N LEU A 631 -8.53 29.25 -5.99
CA LEU A 631 -9.84 29.80 -5.62
C LEU A 631 -9.76 30.60 -4.31
N ILE A 632 -9.15 30.03 -3.27
CA ILE A 632 -9.02 30.69 -1.95
C ILE A 632 -8.16 31.94 -2.05
N LEU A 633 -7.01 31.85 -2.74
CA LEU A 633 -6.08 32.98 -2.83
C LEU A 633 -6.61 34.12 -3.71
N SER A 634 -7.45 33.80 -4.71
CA SER A 634 -8.07 34.81 -5.57
C SER A 634 -9.15 35.63 -4.86
N ALA A 635 -9.65 35.18 -3.70
CA ALA A 635 -10.65 35.89 -2.92
C ALA A 635 -10.10 37.13 -2.17
N LYS A 636 -8.77 37.38 -2.23
CA LYS A 636 -7.95 38.52 -1.75
C LYS A 636 -8.28 39.17 -0.38
N GLU A 637 -9.51 39.60 -0.12
CA GLU A 637 -9.94 40.16 1.16
C GLU A 637 -10.25 39.08 2.22
N GLU A 638 -10.53 37.84 1.81
CA GLU A 638 -10.85 36.71 2.70
C GLU A 638 -9.81 35.58 2.68
N ALA A 639 -8.71 35.73 1.93
CA ALA A 639 -7.73 34.66 1.73
C ALA A 639 -7.03 34.30 3.06
N SER A 640 -7.30 33.10 3.57
CA SER A 640 -6.73 32.60 4.82
C SER A 640 -5.69 31.52 4.57
N LEU A 641 -4.49 31.69 5.13
CA LEU A 641 -3.46 30.66 5.08
C LEU A 641 -3.90 29.39 5.83
N SER A 642 -4.69 29.54 6.90
CA SER A 642 -5.29 28.41 7.63
C SER A 642 -6.19 27.54 6.74
N GLU A 643 -6.94 28.17 5.83
CA GLU A 643 -7.81 27.46 4.88
C GLU A 643 -7.00 26.81 3.75
N VAL A 644 -5.99 27.50 3.24
CA VAL A 644 -5.04 26.95 2.26
C VAL A 644 -4.33 25.71 2.82
N LEU A 645 -3.90 25.75 4.08
CA LEU A 645 -3.21 24.68 4.79
C LEU A 645 -4.13 23.72 5.54
N GLN A 646 -5.45 23.82 5.35
CA GLN A 646 -6.38 22.93 6.02
C GLN A 646 -5.93 21.48 5.79
N PRO A 647 -5.73 20.65 6.83
CA PRO A 647 -5.29 19.28 6.60
C PRO A 647 -6.30 18.55 5.73
N TRP A 648 -5.83 18.01 4.60
CA TRP A 648 -6.69 17.19 3.79
C TRP A 648 -7.00 15.91 4.55
N ALA A 649 -8.30 15.67 4.65
CA ALA A 649 -8.79 14.36 5.00
C ALA A 649 -9.82 13.97 3.93
N PRO A 650 -9.86 12.69 3.52
CA PRO A 650 -10.76 12.24 2.46
C PRO A 650 -12.17 12.77 2.72
N PRO A 651 -12.88 13.36 1.73
CA PRO A 651 -14.26 13.73 1.95
C PRO A 651 -15.04 12.50 2.40
N GLU A 652 -15.90 12.65 3.41
CA GLU A 652 -16.97 11.68 3.62
C GLU A 652 -17.75 11.64 2.31
N ARG A 653 -17.76 10.51 1.61
CA ARG A 653 -18.58 10.36 0.41
C ARG A 653 -20.06 10.26 0.84
N HIS A 654 -20.63 11.36 1.33
CA HIS A 654 -22.08 11.52 1.44
C HIS A 654 -22.69 11.63 0.04
N ALA A 655 -23.92 11.17 -0.08
CA ALA A 655 -24.60 10.85 -1.33
C ALA A 655 -25.10 12.08 -2.11
N THR A 656 -24.20 12.94 -2.60
CA THR A 656 -24.58 14.14 -3.39
C THR A 656 -24.29 14.06 -4.89
N MET A 657 -24.17 12.85 -5.46
CA MET A 657 -24.23 12.64 -6.93
C MET A 657 -25.51 11.89 -7.35
N ALA A 658 -26.64 12.21 -6.72
CA ALA A 658 -27.95 11.68 -7.12
C ALA A 658 -28.95 12.78 -7.50
N ALA A 659 -28.60 14.06 -7.39
CA ALA A 659 -29.55 15.16 -7.57
C ALA A 659 -29.42 15.92 -8.91
N GLU A 660 -28.26 15.93 -9.58
CA GLU A 660 -28.10 16.68 -10.84
C GLU A 660 -28.42 15.87 -12.11
N ASP A 661 -28.46 14.53 -12.04
CA ASP A 661 -28.83 13.68 -13.19
C ASP A 661 -30.36 13.45 -13.34
N ILE A 662 -31.19 14.04 -12.47
CA ILE A 662 -32.66 13.82 -12.49
C ILE A 662 -33.42 14.94 -13.22
N LEU A 663 -32.81 16.10 -13.50
CA LEU A 663 -33.53 17.25 -14.09
C LEU A 663 -33.41 17.41 -15.61
N THR A 664 -32.74 16.51 -16.33
CA THR A 664 -32.62 16.57 -17.81
C THR A 664 -33.31 15.44 -18.57
N SER A 665 -34.20 14.65 -17.94
CA SER A 665 -34.93 13.58 -18.64
C SER A 665 -36.46 13.64 -18.57
N VAL A 666 -37.05 14.78 -18.20
CA VAL A 666 -38.50 15.02 -18.38
C VAL A 666 -38.75 16.38 -19.03
N SER A 667 -38.63 16.42 -20.35
CA SER A 667 -39.44 17.22 -21.28
C SER A 667 -39.09 16.84 -22.72
#